data_AF-A2DMK2-F1
#
_entry.id   AF-A2DMK2-F1
#
_cell.length_a   1.000
_cell.length_b   1.000
_cell.length_c   1.000
_cell.angle_alpha   90.00
_cell.angle_beta   90.00
_cell.angle_gamma   90.00
#
_symmetry.space_group_name_H-M   'P 1'
#
loop_
_entity.id
_entity.type
_entity.pdbx_description
1 polymer ?
#
loop_
_entity_poly.entity_id
_entity_poly.type
_entity_poly.pdbx_seq_one_letter_code
_entity_poly.pdbx_strand_id
1 'polypeptide(L)'
;MIYKYFIFYNGRINWHSCVNIEDCQVRYSDLISFFLEKLQEQQNEVETIENLNVFIVKNLENEKVSNLSDNIPFDTSGITELFLTSKSIQTKIKKSSSIQQYPSKIIEEGKSFAEKSDYRTALEFFSSVDAFGSLETIKVLYKLERWSQLEQHVPRLLAIYAGNPEVYQIYGAYCEYYNYPLKALHQYRRALSFGENPDIEAAIARIHLAIGDVTQARLTITNVLETYDYNPNVIAAAVRIAIKLENFETAIRLSLRHPKCYKLLAEICDIPTGLSVFYEQIKICNRYPKGLSTIALVLYNHGCPDAAINILHNYFVDVDRELIVSATLLWILLQERRYSNFAEYAQLFLSLHPLEAFAHIQATELEMMLRASKNDRSHSYYRRMQTSQPEVPHEQTYLAAILLIYFNLNRYLSESRAVYNLAYCLIEKLKNDKDYYDVYLVASKIINGPIDIPEDSKTPIIVPLIGDEFSLLCGKEAVIVSSNHYYFTPCPIPRISLCKLFNCKNTTLRKRFFSALNEFSDKNYIIIMIGTNDCETDLPKLFRKGEFSSFSEAATNLIELIYELLVKYKEQHPNISIFVHPVIPRSFIMKPLCDTFNNILMASCPKPIVFLSSLKDLFAENSLNSLKDVEKYQRIFRQAFQKNLPAQ
;
A
#
# COMPACT_ATOMS: atom_id res chain seq x y z
N MET A 1 37.91 -25.12 24.75
CA MET A 1 37.41 -24.55 23.48
C MET A 1 36.30 -25.49 23.04
N ILE A 2 35.07 -25.01 22.79
CA ILE A 2 33.96 -25.88 22.40
C ILE A 2 34.04 -26.09 20.89
N TYR A 3 34.19 -27.33 20.45
CA TYR A 3 34.16 -27.71 19.04
C TYR A 3 32.73 -28.05 18.64
N LYS A 4 32.30 -27.52 17.48
CA LYS A 4 30.96 -27.75 16.95
C LYS A 4 31.04 -28.64 15.71
N TYR A 5 30.39 -29.79 15.78
CA TYR A 5 30.28 -30.72 14.66
C TYR A 5 28.86 -30.67 14.08
N PHE A 6 28.74 -30.25 12.82
CA PHE A 6 27.48 -30.31 12.08
C PHE A 6 27.45 -31.59 11.25
N ILE A 7 26.44 -32.41 11.46
CA ILE A 7 26.29 -33.71 10.79
C ILE A 7 25.02 -33.64 9.97
N PHE A 8 25.14 -33.88 8.67
CA PHE A 8 24.05 -33.91 7.72
C PHE A 8 23.88 -35.33 7.19
N TYR A 9 22.69 -35.89 7.27
CA TYR A 9 22.36 -37.24 6.83
C TYR A 9 21.37 -37.22 5.68
N ASN A 10 21.74 -37.92 4.61
CA ASN A 10 20.92 -38.15 3.44
C ASN A 10 20.60 -39.65 3.35
N GLY A 11 19.46 -39.99 3.94
CA GLY A 11 18.86 -41.32 4.00
C GLY A 11 17.50 -41.37 3.31
N ARG A 12 16.61 -42.27 3.75
CA ARG A 12 15.22 -42.27 3.28
C ARG A 12 14.51 -40.98 3.71
N ILE A 13 14.89 -40.45 4.87
CA ILE A 13 14.54 -39.12 5.37
C ILE A 13 15.83 -38.30 5.47
N ASN A 14 15.78 -37.04 5.03
CA ASN A 14 16.88 -36.09 5.20
C ASN A 14 16.87 -35.52 6.63
N TRP A 15 18.03 -35.47 7.27
CA TRP A 15 18.14 -34.96 8.64
C TRP A 15 19.52 -34.35 8.90
N HIS A 16 19.63 -33.57 9.96
CA HIS A 16 20.83 -32.86 10.38
C HIS A 16 20.84 -32.71 11.91
N SER A 17 22.03 -32.64 12.49
CA SER A 17 22.23 -32.41 13.92
C SER A 17 23.51 -31.63 14.17
N CYS A 18 23.52 -30.86 15.26
CA CYS A 18 24.71 -30.17 15.76
C CYS A 18 25.13 -30.81 17.08
N VAL A 19 26.40 -31.20 17.18
CA VAL A 19 26.99 -31.79 18.39
C VAL A 19 28.09 -30.87 18.89
N ASN A 20 27.98 -30.45 20.15
CA ASN A 20 28.99 -29.63 20.81
C ASN A 20 29.87 -30.55 21.69
N ILE A 21 31.19 -30.52 21.51
CA ILE A 21 32.13 -31.35 22.25
C ILE A 21 33.23 -30.47 22.82
N GLU A 22 33.53 -30.66 24.11
CA GLU A 22 34.58 -29.90 24.81
C GLU A 22 35.99 -30.48 24.59
N ASP A 23 36.05 -31.75 24.15
CA ASP A 23 37.26 -32.50 23.86
C ASP A 23 37.76 -32.30 22.42
N CYS A 24 39.08 -32.25 22.28
CA CYS A 24 39.82 -32.06 21.04
C CYS A 24 40.33 -33.36 20.44
N GLN A 25 39.79 -34.53 20.77
CA GLN A 25 40.09 -35.79 20.08
C GLN A 25 38.83 -36.65 19.94
N VAL A 26 38.05 -36.35 18.89
CA VAL A 26 36.82 -37.07 18.57
C VAL A 26 37.04 -37.92 17.32
N ARG A 27 36.76 -39.22 17.39
CA ARG A 27 36.80 -40.11 16.21
C ARG A 27 35.50 -40.02 15.42
N TYR A 28 35.59 -40.21 14.10
CA TYR A 28 34.40 -40.23 13.25
C TYR A 28 33.40 -41.31 13.69
N SER A 29 33.87 -42.51 14.05
CA SER A 29 33.03 -43.60 14.52
C SER A 29 32.17 -43.21 15.72
N ASP A 30 32.77 -42.52 16.69
CA ASP A 30 32.12 -42.21 17.97
C ASP A 30 31.05 -41.13 17.77
N LEU A 31 31.38 -40.09 16.99
CA LEU A 31 30.46 -39.01 16.65
C LEU A 31 29.28 -39.49 15.80
N ILE A 32 29.53 -40.38 14.83
CA ILE A 32 28.48 -40.91 13.95
C ILE A 32 27.59 -41.89 14.71
N SER A 33 28.15 -42.70 15.63
CA SER A 33 27.36 -43.61 16.46
C SER A 33 26.37 -42.81 17.32
N PHE A 34 26.85 -41.75 17.97
CA PHE A 34 26.02 -40.84 18.73
C PHE A 34 24.93 -40.17 17.87
N PHE A 35 25.28 -39.77 16.65
CA PHE A 35 24.31 -39.22 15.70
C PHE A 35 23.22 -40.25 15.32
N LEU A 36 23.60 -41.50 15.05
CA LEU A 36 22.68 -42.56 14.65
C LEU A 36 21.77 -43.01 15.79
N GLU A 37 22.25 -43.02 17.03
CA GLU A 37 21.41 -43.25 18.21
C GLU A 37 20.32 -42.19 18.30
N LYS A 38 20.69 -40.90 18.16
CA LYS A 38 19.71 -39.81 18.09
C LYS A 38 18.79 -39.95 16.88
N LEU A 39 19.32 -40.42 15.75
CA LEU A 39 18.56 -40.65 14.54
C LEU A 39 17.42 -41.66 14.80
N GLN A 40 17.79 -42.77 15.41
CA GLN A 40 16.88 -43.84 15.76
C GLN A 40 15.82 -43.37 16.77
N GLU A 41 16.21 -42.60 17.78
CA GLU A 41 15.30 -42.08 18.81
C GLU A 41 14.21 -41.16 18.26
N GLN A 42 14.51 -40.25 17.31
CA GLN A 42 13.49 -39.28 16.84
C GLN A 42 12.78 -39.65 15.54
N GLN A 43 13.37 -40.49 14.68
CA GLN A 43 12.74 -40.85 13.38
C GLN A 43 12.51 -42.35 13.21
N ASN A 44 12.82 -43.18 14.22
CA ASN A 44 12.64 -44.64 14.15
C ASN A 44 13.39 -45.30 12.95
N GLU A 45 14.43 -44.65 12.40
CA GLU A 45 15.28 -45.24 11.37
C GLU A 45 16.37 -46.12 12.00
N VAL A 46 16.55 -47.33 11.46
CA VAL A 46 17.63 -48.25 11.86
C VAL A 46 18.68 -48.26 10.76
N GLU A 47 19.63 -47.33 10.86
CA GLU A 47 20.78 -47.24 9.94
C GLU A 47 22.06 -47.57 10.72
N THR A 48 22.94 -48.40 10.16
CA THR A 48 24.23 -48.75 10.78
C THR A 48 25.37 -47.99 10.11
N ILE A 49 26.45 -47.71 10.86
CA ILE A 49 27.64 -47.03 10.33
C ILE A 49 28.18 -47.69 9.06
N GLU A 50 28.16 -49.02 9.00
CA GLU A 50 28.64 -49.80 7.85
C GLU A 50 27.87 -49.53 6.56
N ASN A 51 26.63 -49.04 6.68
CA ASN A 51 25.76 -48.68 5.57
C ASN A 51 25.92 -47.23 5.10
N LEU A 52 26.85 -46.47 5.68
CA LEU A 52 27.06 -45.06 5.35
C LEU A 52 28.34 -44.84 4.54
N ASN A 53 28.29 -43.86 3.64
CA ASN A 53 29.49 -43.14 3.24
C ASN A 53 29.58 -41.85 4.06
N VAL A 54 30.78 -41.55 4.53
CA VAL A 54 31.08 -40.39 5.36
C VAL A 54 32.00 -39.47 4.59
N PHE A 55 31.67 -38.19 4.58
CA PHE A 55 32.47 -37.15 3.95
C PHE A 55 32.72 -36.03 4.96
N ILE A 56 33.92 -35.48 4.96
CA ILE A 56 34.23 -34.24 5.65
C ILE A 56 34.20 -33.10 4.64
N VAL A 57 33.58 -31.98 5.01
CA VAL A 57 33.50 -30.79 4.15
C VAL A 57 34.68 -29.87 4.50
N LYS A 58 35.57 -29.63 3.54
CA LYS A 58 36.69 -28.69 3.66
C LYS A 58 36.71 -27.77 2.45
N ASN A 59 36.70 -26.45 2.65
CA ASN A 59 36.83 -25.47 1.57
C ASN A 59 35.90 -25.73 0.36
N LEU A 60 34.64 -26.12 0.61
CA LEU A 60 33.63 -26.46 -0.40
C LEU A 60 33.90 -27.77 -1.20
N GLU A 61 34.88 -28.56 -0.79
CA GLU A 61 35.17 -29.89 -1.30
C GLU A 61 34.78 -30.97 -0.27
N ASN A 62 34.22 -32.08 -0.76
CA ASN A 62 33.86 -33.23 0.07
C ASN A 62 34.96 -34.28 -0.03
N GLU A 63 35.73 -34.44 1.05
CA GLU A 63 36.74 -35.50 1.14
C GLU A 63 36.09 -36.74 1.76
N LYS A 64 36.11 -37.87 1.04
CA LYS A 64 35.57 -39.12 1.56
C LYS A 64 36.47 -39.62 2.69
N VAL A 65 35.89 -39.85 3.86
CA VAL A 65 36.60 -40.43 5.00
C VAL A 65 36.82 -41.92 4.70
N SER A 66 38.08 -42.29 4.53
CA SER A 66 38.50 -43.66 4.20
C SER A 66 38.55 -44.56 5.42
N ASN A 67 38.86 -44.01 6.60
CA ASN A 67 38.94 -44.73 7.86
C ASN A 67 38.15 -44.01 8.96
N LEU A 68 37.09 -44.64 9.46
CA LEU A 68 36.22 -44.06 10.49
C LEU A 68 36.83 -44.12 11.90
N SER A 69 37.91 -44.88 12.09
CA SER A 69 38.66 -44.92 13.35
C SER A 69 39.60 -43.72 13.52
N ASP A 70 39.76 -42.89 12.49
CA ASP A 70 40.61 -41.70 12.54
C ASP A 70 39.95 -40.59 13.38
N ASN A 71 40.79 -39.70 13.93
CA ASN A 71 40.33 -38.48 14.58
C ASN A 71 39.87 -37.47 13.53
N ILE A 72 38.82 -36.72 13.85
CA ILE A 72 38.32 -35.64 13.00
C ILE A 72 39.35 -34.48 13.05
N PRO A 73 39.88 -34.04 11.89
CA PRO A 73 40.89 -32.98 11.84
C PRO A 73 40.28 -31.62 12.23
N PHE A 74 41.03 -30.83 13.00
CA PHE A 74 40.57 -29.53 13.52
C PHE A 74 40.66 -28.43 12.46
N ASP A 75 39.56 -27.70 12.31
CA ASP A 75 39.59 -26.38 11.68
C ASP A 75 39.89 -25.30 12.74
N THR A 76 40.69 -24.31 12.34
CA THR A 76 41.00 -23.10 13.12
C THR A 76 39.75 -22.32 13.57
N SER A 77 38.63 -22.51 12.88
CA SER A 77 37.32 -21.92 13.20
C SER A 77 36.59 -22.60 14.38
N GLY A 78 37.03 -23.78 14.82
CA GLY A 78 36.35 -24.59 15.83
C GLY A 78 35.06 -25.28 15.33
N ILE A 79 34.81 -25.26 14.02
CA ILE A 79 33.63 -25.85 13.38
C ILE A 79 34.08 -26.95 12.40
N THR A 80 33.41 -28.10 12.41
CA THR A 80 33.66 -29.17 11.42
C THR A 80 32.36 -29.76 10.92
N GLU A 81 32.27 -29.96 9.61
CA GLU A 81 31.05 -30.41 8.94
C GLU A 81 31.24 -31.82 8.36
N LEU A 82 30.30 -32.71 8.68
CA LEU A 82 30.24 -34.08 8.20
C LEU A 82 28.97 -34.31 7.38
N PHE A 83 29.12 -35.01 6.26
CA PHE A 83 28.03 -35.43 5.41
C PHE A 83 27.97 -36.96 5.34
N LEU A 84 26.82 -37.52 5.67
CA LEU A 84 26.52 -38.95 5.74
C LEU A 84 25.52 -39.29 4.65
N THR A 85 25.81 -40.31 3.83
CA THR A 85 24.86 -40.79 2.82
C THR A 85 24.65 -42.29 2.95
N SER A 86 23.40 -42.76 2.92
CA SER A 86 23.12 -44.20 2.88
C SER A 86 23.62 -44.80 1.56
N LYS A 87 24.41 -45.89 1.65
CA LYS A 87 24.91 -46.66 0.51
C LYS A 87 23.76 -47.25 -0.33
N SER A 88 22.61 -47.51 0.30
CA SER A 88 21.41 -48.05 -0.36
C SER A 88 20.80 -47.09 -1.40
N ILE A 89 21.04 -45.78 -1.25
CA ILE A 89 20.45 -44.71 -2.07
C ILE A 89 21.33 -44.37 -3.28
N GLN A 90 22.63 -44.68 -3.23
CA GLN A 90 23.58 -44.41 -4.31
C GLN A 90 23.31 -45.17 -5.62
N THR A 91 22.48 -46.21 -5.61
CA THR A 91 22.11 -46.93 -6.85
C THR A 91 21.20 -46.13 -7.78
N LYS A 92 20.55 -45.04 -7.30
CA LYS A 92 19.75 -44.12 -8.15
C LYS A 92 20.45 -42.79 -8.49
N ILE A 93 21.54 -42.44 -7.81
CA ILE A 93 22.24 -41.15 -7.96
C ILE A 93 23.59 -41.35 -8.67
N LYS A 94 23.60 -42.02 -9.83
CA LYS A 94 24.80 -42.11 -10.69
C LYS A 94 24.82 -41.11 -11.85
N LYS A 95 23.85 -40.20 -11.95
CA LYS A 95 23.85 -39.12 -12.94
C LYS A 95 23.21 -37.84 -12.39
N SER A 96 23.91 -37.14 -11.52
CA SER A 96 23.90 -35.67 -11.52
C SER A 96 25.02 -35.15 -10.63
N SER A 97 25.78 -34.25 -11.24
CA SER A 97 26.75 -33.34 -10.68
C SER A 97 26.45 -32.81 -9.27
N SER A 98 27.47 -32.89 -8.40
CA SER A 98 27.86 -31.96 -7.33
C SER A 98 26.85 -31.59 -6.24
N ILE A 99 27.19 -31.98 -5.02
CA ILE A 99 26.55 -31.67 -3.72
C ILE A 99 26.56 -30.14 -3.39
N GLN A 100 27.24 -29.30 -4.17
CA GLN A 100 27.14 -27.84 -4.12
C GLN A 100 25.72 -27.27 -4.36
N GLN A 101 24.77 -28.10 -4.82
CA GLN A 101 23.42 -27.67 -5.18
C GLN A 101 22.43 -27.44 -4.02
N TYR A 102 22.70 -27.87 -2.78
CA TYR A 102 21.65 -27.88 -1.74
C TYR A 102 21.42 -26.52 -1.06
N PRO A 103 22.45 -25.83 -0.51
CA PRO A 103 22.28 -24.46 -0.01
C PRO A 103 21.88 -23.49 -1.11
N SER A 104 22.42 -23.66 -2.33
CA SER A 104 22.07 -22.81 -3.47
C SER A 104 20.60 -22.99 -3.89
N LYS A 105 20.06 -24.22 -3.93
CA LYS A 105 18.63 -24.45 -4.22
C LYS A 105 17.71 -23.87 -3.15
N ILE A 106 18.07 -24.00 -1.87
CA ILE A 106 17.26 -23.40 -0.78
C ILE A 106 17.29 -21.87 -0.87
N ILE A 107 18.45 -21.29 -1.20
CA ILE A 107 18.59 -19.85 -1.44
C ILE A 107 17.80 -19.43 -2.70
N GLU A 108 17.83 -20.20 -3.78
CA GLU A 108 17.07 -19.93 -5.00
C GLU A 108 15.55 -19.99 -4.76
N GLU A 109 15.06 -20.96 -3.99
CA GLU A 109 13.66 -21.03 -3.58
C GLU A 109 13.29 -19.84 -2.68
N GLY A 110 14.12 -19.51 -1.69
CA GLY A 110 13.94 -18.31 -0.87
C GLY A 110 13.90 -17.03 -1.71
N LYS A 111 14.74 -16.90 -2.73
CA LYS A 111 14.73 -15.80 -3.71
C LYS A 111 13.43 -15.78 -4.51
N SER A 112 12.94 -16.91 -5.00
CA SER A 112 11.66 -17.04 -5.70
C SER A 112 10.49 -16.54 -4.83
N PHE A 113 10.48 -16.84 -3.53
CA PHE A 113 9.48 -16.28 -2.60
C PHE A 113 9.68 -14.77 -2.37
N ALA A 114 10.92 -14.29 -2.24
CA ALA A 114 11.23 -12.87 -2.08
C ALA A 114 10.84 -12.03 -3.31
N GLU A 115 11.00 -12.57 -4.53
CA GLU A 115 10.54 -11.96 -5.79
C GLU A 115 9.02 -11.83 -5.82
N LYS A 116 8.30 -12.84 -5.30
CA LYS A 116 6.85 -12.81 -5.11
C LYS A 116 6.40 -11.95 -3.93
N SER A 117 7.33 -11.26 -3.25
CA SER A 117 7.08 -10.46 -2.04
C SER A 117 6.50 -11.24 -0.85
N ASP A 118 6.74 -12.56 -0.81
CA ASP A 118 6.46 -13.40 0.35
C ASP A 118 7.71 -13.50 1.23
N TYR A 119 8.02 -12.39 1.91
CA TYR A 119 9.27 -12.24 2.64
C TYR A 119 9.32 -13.08 3.92
N ARG A 120 8.17 -13.39 4.52
CA ARG A 120 8.10 -14.28 5.67
C ARG A 120 8.61 -15.67 5.30
N THR A 121 8.03 -16.26 4.25
CA THR A 121 8.48 -17.55 3.74
C THR A 121 9.93 -17.49 3.28
N ALA A 122 10.32 -16.43 2.55
CA ALA A 122 11.72 -16.25 2.13
C ALA A 122 12.71 -16.26 3.32
N LEU A 123 12.39 -15.58 4.43
CA LEU A 123 13.23 -15.57 5.63
C LEU A 123 13.31 -16.95 6.30
N GLU A 124 12.22 -17.74 6.30
CA GLU A 124 12.24 -19.13 6.78
C GLU A 124 13.22 -19.98 5.94
N PHE A 125 13.20 -19.84 4.61
CA PHE A 125 14.18 -20.48 3.72
C PHE A 125 15.61 -20.02 4.00
N PHE A 126 15.88 -18.71 4.10
CA PHE A 126 17.24 -18.21 4.33
C PHE A 126 17.79 -18.57 5.72
N SER A 127 16.96 -18.55 6.75
CA SER A 127 17.35 -18.95 8.11
C SER A 127 17.72 -20.44 8.20
N SER A 128 17.14 -21.29 7.35
CA SER A 128 17.44 -22.73 7.33
C SER A 128 18.87 -23.08 6.86
N VAL A 129 19.58 -22.13 6.24
CA VAL A 129 20.96 -22.30 5.72
C VAL A 129 21.99 -21.37 6.40
N ASP A 130 21.64 -20.81 7.57
CA ASP A 130 22.48 -20.00 8.47
C ASP A 130 23.43 -19.00 7.76
N ALA A 131 24.75 -19.25 7.76
CA ALA A 131 25.76 -18.34 7.23
C ALA A 131 25.59 -18.07 5.71
N PHE A 132 25.15 -19.08 4.95
CA PHE A 132 24.95 -18.98 3.50
C PHE A 132 23.70 -18.18 3.14
N GLY A 133 22.67 -18.21 3.98
CA GLY A 133 21.45 -17.40 3.82
C GLY A 133 21.60 -15.98 4.33
N SER A 134 22.61 -15.68 5.13
CA SER A 134 22.75 -14.41 5.87
C SER A 134 22.74 -13.16 4.96
N LEU A 135 23.35 -13.23 3.78
CA LEU A 135 23.33 -12.12 2.81
C LEU A 135 21.92 -11.86 2.26
N GLU A 136 21.18 -12.91 1.94
CA GLU A 136 19.82 -12.78 1.42
C GLU A 136 18.82 -12.40 2.53
N THR A 137 19.03 -12.92 3.74
CA THR A 137 18.32 -12.47 4.95
C THR A 137 18.43 -10.96 5.11
N ILE A 138 19.62 -10.36 5.01
CA ILE A 138 19.75 -8.91 5.19
C ILE A 138 19.17 -8.11 4.05
N LYS A 139 19.21 -8.60 2.82
CA LYS A 139 18.57 -7.93 1.69
C LYS A 139 17.07 -7.87 1.90
N VAL A 140 16.48 -8.95 2.42
CA VAL A 140 15.07 -8.98 2.79
C VAL A 140 14.78 -8.07 3.98
N LEU A 141 15.56 -8.14 5.06
CA LEU A 141 15.38 -7.26 6.24
C LEU A 141 15.51 -5.79 5.87
N TYR A 142 16.45 -5.44 4.99
CA TYR A 142 16.64 -4.09 4.47
C TYR A 142 15.44 -3.65 3.62
N LYS A 143 14.99 -4.49 2.69
CA LYS A 143 13.81 -4.21 1.85
C LYS A 143 12.52 -4.07 2.65
N LEU A 144 12.44 -4.77 3.79
CA LEU A 144 11.36 -4.67 4.76
C LEU A 144 11.53 -3.55 5.79
N GLU A 145 12.66 -2.82 5.77
CA GLU A 145 13.00 -1.79 6.74
C GLU A 145 12.95 -2.30 8.21
N ARG A 146 13.31 -3.57 8.44
CA ARG A 146 13.36 -4.18 9.78
C ARG A 146 14.70 -3.92 10.47
N TRP A 147 14.93 -2.67 10.81
CA TRP A 147 16.24 -2.20 11.26
C TRP A 147 16.74 -2.86 12.55
N SER A 148 15.85 -3.19 13.50
CA SER A 148 16.22 -3.85 14.76
C SER A 148 16.73 -5.28 14.57
N GLN A 149 16.11 -6.05 13.67
CA GLN A 149 16.58 -7.39 13.31
C GLN A 149 17.87 -7.30 12.50
N LEU A 150 17.96 -6.32 11.59
CA LEU A 150 19.15 -6.08 10.79
C LEU A 150 20.39 -5.81 11.66
N GLU A 151 20.25 -5.00 12.72
CA GLU A 151 21.33 -4.69 13.67
C GLU A 151 22.03 -5.93 14.23
N GLN A 152 21.25 -6.96 14.58
CA GLN A 152 21.76 -8.21 15.15
C GLN A 152 22.68 -8.96 14.17
N HIS A 153 22.50 -8.76 12.87
CA HIS A 153 23.29 -9.42 11.84
C HIS A 153 24.51 -8.59 11.40
N VAL A 154 24.54 -7.27 11.59
CA VAL A 154 25.60 -6.36 11.10
C VAL A 154 27.03 -6.82 11.46
N PRO A 155 27.36 -7.15 12.73
CA PRO A 155 28.73 -7.52 13.08
C PRO A 155 29.21 -8.78 12.36
N ARG A 156 28.33 -9.78 12.24
CA ARG A 156 28.61 -11.05 11.55
C ARG A 156 28.80 -10.84 10.05
N LEU A 157 28.02 -9.96 9.44
CA LEU A 157 28.09 -9.68 7.99
C LEU A 157 29.33 -8.91 7.59
N LEU A 158 29.73 -7.91 8.38
CA LEU A 158 30.96 -7.17 8.12
C LEU A 158 32.20 -8.08 8.25
N ALA A 159 32.12 -9.13 9.05
CA ALA A 159 33.17 -10.14 9.15
C ALA A 159 33.18 -11.10 7.95
N ILE A 160 32.02 -11.58 7.50
CA ILE A 160 31.90 -12.59 6.43
C ILE A 160 31.98 -11.98 5.02
N TYR A 161 31.41 -10.78 4.82
CA TYR A 161 31.21 -10.14 3.52
C TYR A 161 31.92 -8.78 3.43
N ALA A 162 33.13 -8.67 3.98
CA ALA A 162 33.91 -7.41 4.03
C ALA A 162 34.23 -6.80 2.66
N GLY A 163 34.16 -7.57 1.57
CA GLY A 163 34.38 -7.09 0.20
C GLY A 163 33.12 -6.72 -0.58
N ASN A 164 31.93 -6.78 0.04
CA ASN A 164 30.67 -6.57 -0.68
C ASN A 164 30.12 -5.13 -0.47
N PRO A 165 30.07 -4.29 -1.53
CA PRO A 165 29.58 -2.90 -1.41
C PRO A 165 28.11 -2.80 -0.97
N GLU A 166 27.28 -3.79 -1.31
CA GLU A 166 25.86 -3.82 -0.97
C GLU A 166 25.65 -3.92 0.55
N VAL A 167 26.53 -4.65 1.25
CA VAL A 167 26.49 -4.76 2.73
C VAL A 167 26.77 -3.41 3.37
N TYR A 168 27.75 -2.66 2.86
CA TYR A 168 28.05 -1.31 3.33
C TYR A 168 26.95 -0.31 3.00
N GLN A 169 26.31 -0.43 1.83
CA GLN A 169 25.16 0.39 1.46
C GLN A 169 23.97 0.15 2.42
N ILE A 170 23.65 -1.12 2.70
CA ILE A 170 22.58 -1.51 3.63
C ILE A 170 22.90 -0.98 5.04
N TYR A 171 24.15 -1.14 5.50
CA TYR A 171 24.53 -0.65 6.83
C TYR A 171 24.58 0.88 6.91
N GLY A 172 24.94 1.56 5.83
CA GLY A 172 24.84 3.01 5.71
C GLY A 172 23.39 3.48 5.86
N ALA A 173 22.45 2.81 5.21
CA ALA A 173 21.02 3.13 5.30
C ALA A 173 20.45 2.86 6.70
N TYR A 174 20.87 1.78 7.36
CA TYR A 174 20.57 1.54 8.77
C TYR A 174 21.05 2.70 9.65
N CYS A 175 22.27 3.18 9.42
CA CYS A 175 22.81 4.32 10.17
C CYS A 175 22.03 5.62 9.87
N GLU A 176 21.57 5.83 8.63
CA GLU A 176 20.69 6.96 8.26
C GLU A 176 19.36 6.90 9.03
N TYR A 177 18.74 5.70 9.11
CA TYR A 177 17.48 5.49 9.82
C TYR A 177 17.56 5.84 11.32
N TYR A 178 18.61 5.39 12.01
CA TYR A 178 18.83 5.72 13.43
C TYR A 178 19.46 7.11 13.65
N ASN A 179 19.52 7.95 12.61
CA ASN A 179 20.03 9.31 12.66
C ASN A 179 21.50 9.38 13.15
N TYR A 180 22.34 8.49 12.64
CA TYR A 180 23.80 8.49 12.82
C TYR A 180 24.53 8.94 11.54
N PRO A 181 24.43 10.23 11.15
CA PRO A 181 24.85 10.71 9.84
C PRO A 181 26.33 10.49 9.54
N LEU A 182 27.22 10.67 10.52
CA LEU A 182 28.67 10.47 10.33
C LEU A 182 29.02 8.98 10.12
N LYS A 183 28.32 8.07 10.81
CA LYS A 183 28.51 6.63 10.60
C LYS A 183 27.98 6.21 9.24
N ALA A 184 26.81 6.71 8.84
CA ALA A 184 26.23 6.47 7.53
C ALA A 184 27.17 6.93 6.41
N LEU A 185 27.70 8.15 6.52
CA LEU A 185 28.68 8.71 5.58
C LEU A 185 29.93 7.82 5.46
N HIS A 186 30.45 7.32 6.58
CA HIS A 186 31.60 6.42 6.57
C HIS A 186 31.30 5.11 5.81
N GLN A 187 30.13 4.50 6.03
CA GLN A 187 29.76 3.26 5.34
C GLN A 187 29.53 3.49 3.84
N TYR A 188 28.86 4.57 3.45
CA TYR A 188 28.66 4.88 2.04
C TYR A 188 29.97 5.17 1.29
N ARG A 189 30.92 5.88 1.93
CA ARG A 189 32.27 6.07 1.35
C ARG A 189 33.01 4.75 1.19
N ARG A 190 32.87 3.82 2.14
CA ARG A 190 33.40 2.45 2.00
C ARG A 190 32.76 1.71 0.84
N ALA A 191 31.44 1.81 0.67
CA ALA A 191 30.77 1.19 -0.46
C ALA A 191 31.28 1.73 -1.81
N LEU A 192 31.48 3.05 -1.94
CA LEU A 192 32.05 3.67 -3.14
C LEU A 192 33.50 3.28 -3.43
N SER A 193 34.26 2.85 -2.42
CA SER A 193 35.64 2.38 -2.65
C SER A 193 35.71 1.13 -3.52
N PHE A 194 34.59 0.43 -3.72
CA PHE A 194 34.48 -0.76 -4.58
C PHE A 194 33.92 -0.46 -5.98
N GLY A 195 33.51 0.79 -6.27
CA GLY A 195 33.00 1.19 -7.59
C GLY A 195 32.06 2.40 -7.55
N GLU A 196 31.89 3.05 -8.70
CA GLU A 196 30.96 4.17 -8.87
C GLU A 196 29.51 3.68 -8.72
N ASN A 197 28.71 4.42 -7.94
CA ASN A 197 27.30 4.12 -7.77
C ASN A 197 26.51 5.43 -7.50
N PRO A 198 25.71 5.91 -8.48
CA PRO A 198 25.03 7.20 -8.36
C PRO A 198 24.00 7.23 -7.24
N ASP A 199 23.43 6.09 -6.85
CA ASP A 199 22.47 6.02 -5.74
C ASP A 199 23.15 6.22 -4.38
N ILE A 200 24.40 5.75 -4.24
CA ILE A 200 25.22 5.94 -3.04
C ILE A 200 25.71 7.39 -2.96
N GLU A 201 26.12 7.98 -4.09
CA GLU A 201 26.52 9.40 -4.13
C GLU A 201 25.34 10.33 -3.82
N ALA A 202 24.14 10.02 -4.33
CA ALA A 202 22.93 10.73 -3.96
C ALA A 202 22.63 10.59 -2.46
N ALA A 203 22.86 9.43 -1.84
CA ALA A 203 22.70 9.24 -0.40
C ALA A 203 23.72 10.07 0.42
N ILE A 204 24.98 10.11 -0.02
CA ILE A 204 26.02 10.96 0.59
C ILE A 204 25.61 12.44 0.52
N ALA A 205 25.14 12.91 -0.64
CA ALA A 205 24.68 14.28 -0.80
C ALA A 205 23.51 14.63 0.13
N ARG A 206 22.54 13.71 0.30
CA ARG A 206 21.44 13.88 1.28
C ARG A 206 21.96 14.00 2.70
N ILE A 207 22.93 13.19 3.11
CA ILE A 207 23.50 13.25 4.46
C ILE A 207 24.22 14.58 4.68
N HIS A 208 25.05 15.03 3.73
CA HIS A 208 25.71 16.33 3.80
C HIS A 208 24.68 17.47 3.93
N LEU A 209 23.58 17.40 3.17
CA LEU A 209 22.49 18.36 3.29
C LEU A 209 21.83 18.32 4.69
N ALA A 210 21.60 17.13 5.25
CA ALA A 210 20.97 16.95 6.56
C ALA A 210 21.83 17.47 7.72
N ILE A 211 23.15 17.37 7.63
CA ILE A 211 24.09 17.92 8.64
C ILE A 211 24.39 19.42 8.42
N GLY A 212 23.81 20.04 7.39
CA GLY A 212 23.97 21.46 7.08
C GLY A 212 25.15 21.81 6.17
N ASP A 213 25.88 20.83 5.65
CA ASP A 213 26.99 21.03 4.71
C ASP A 213 26.49 21.08 3.26
N VAL A 214 25.82 22.17 2.92
CA VAL A 214 25.20 22.37 1.60
C VAL A 214 26.25 22.41 0.48
N THR A 215 27.47 22.90 0.78
CA THR A 215 28.57 22.98 -0.19
C THR A 215 29.02 21.60 -0.64
N GLN A 216 29.29 20.68 0.30
CA GLN A 216 29.68 19.31 -0.06
C GLN A 216 28.54 18.54 -0.69
N ALA A 217 27.29 18.76 -0.24
CA ALA A 217 26.12 18.17 -0.88
C ALA A 217 26.03 18.56 -2.36
N ARG A 218 26.22 19.85 -2.65
CA ARG A 218 26.21 20.37 -4.03
C ARG A 218 27.36 19.81 -4.86
N LEU A 219 28.59 19.83 -4.35
CA LEU A 219 29.75 19.31 -5.08
C LEU A 219 29.58 17.84 -5.45
N THR A 220 29.10 17.03 -4.50
CA THR A 220 28.84 15.60 -4.72
C THR A 220 27.80 15.41 -5.82
N ILE A 221 26.69 16.15 -5.78
CA ILE A 221 25.58 15.89 -6.71
C ILE A 221 25.81 16.46 -8.12
N THR A 222 26.52 17.59 -8.25
CA THR A 222 26.68 18.27 -9.56
C THR A 222 27.40 17.36 -10.56
N ASN A 223 28.50 16.73 -10.14
CA ASN A 223 29.28 15.82 -11.00
C ASN A 223 28.45 14.61 -11.45
N VAL A 224 27.64 14.06 -10.53
CA VAL A 224 26.81 12.87 -10.80
C VAL A 224 25.61 13.22 -11.67
N LEU A 225 25.02 14.40 -11.49
CA LEU A 225 23.88 14.86 -12.26
C LEU A 225 24.23 15.13 -13.73
N GLU A 226 25.48 15.49 -14.04
CA GLU A 226 25.94 15.64 -15.43
C GLU A 226 25.97 14.30 -16.18
N THR A 227 26.33 13.21 -15.49
CA THR A 227 26.45 11.87 -16.07
C THR A 227 25.14 11.06 -16.00
N TYR A 228 24.37 11.24 -14.92
CA TYR A 228 23.17 10.45 -14.60
C TYR A 228 21.94 11.35 -14.44
N ASP A 229 21.70 12.22 -15.43
CA ASP A 229 20.70 13.29 -15.41
C ASP A 229 19.23 12.82 -15.39
N TYR A 230 18.98 11.53 -15.63
CA TYR A 230 17.67 10.87 -15.58
C TYR A 230 17.49 9.93 -14.36
N ASN A 231 18.52 9.76 -13.52
CA ASN A 231 18.38 8.92 -12.31
C ASN A 231 17.48 9.65 -11.27
N PRO A 232 16.34 9.06 -10.85
CA PRO A 232 15.39 9.74 -9.96
C PRO A 232 15.94 10.04 -8.56
N ASN A 233 16.88 9.23 -8.04
CA ASN A 233 17.50 9.46 -6.74
C ASN A 233 18.48 10.64 -6.79
N VAL A 234 19.26 10.73 -7.87
CA VAL A 234 20.17 11.84 -8.14
C VAL A 234 19.39 13.13 -8.33
N ILE A 235 18.36 13.11 -9.19
CA ILE A 235 17.45 14.25 -9.39
C ILE A 235 16.82 14.67 -8.05
N ALA A 236 16.30 13.73 -7.26
CA ALA A 236 15.66 14.06 -5.99
C ALA A 236 16.61 14.73 -4.99
N ALA A 237 17.86 14.27 -4.91
CA ALA A 237 18.88 14.91 -4.09
C ALA A 237 19.21 16.33 -4.60
N ALA A 238 19.39 16.50 -5.92
CA ALA A 238 19.66 17.79 -6.54
C ALA A 238 18.51 18.80 -6.33
N VAL A 239 17.25 18.36 -6.48
CA VAL A 239 16.05 19.17 -6.22
C VAL A 239 16.04 19.66 -4.76
N ARG A 240 16.28 18.79 -3.79
CA ARG A 240 16.29 19.17 -2.36
C ARG A 240 17.41 20.15 -2.02
N ILE A 241 18.57 20.02 -2.66
CA ILE A 241 19.66 20.99 -2.54
C ILE A 241 19.21 22.34 -3.14
N ALA A 242 18.58 22.34 -4.31
CA ALA A 242 18.06 23.56 -4.94
C ALA A 242 16.97 24.25 -4.11
N ILE A 243 16.05 23.48 -3.49
CA ILE A 243 15.06 23.99 -2.54
C ILE A 243 15.75 24.65 -1.34
N LYS A 244 16.77 24.00 -0.77
CA LYS A 244 17.51 24.54 0.39
C LYS A 244 18.27 25.82 0.06
N LEU A 245 18.69 25.98 -1.19
CA LEU A 245 19.34 27.18 -1.72
C LEU A 245 18.33 28.21 -2.27
N GLU A 246 17.03 27.99 -2.08
CA GLU A 246 15.94 28.84 -2.58
C GLU A 246 15.95 29.07 -4.12
N ASN A 247 16.63 28.19 -4.86
CA ASN A 247 16.65 28.21 -6.33
C ASN A 247 15.48 27.36 -6.86
N PHE A 248 14.26 27.87 -6.67
CA PHE A 248 13.03 27.15 -7.01
C PHE A 248 12.89 26.87 -8.51
N GLU A 249 13.34 27.78 -9.38
CA GLU A 249 13.31 27.58 -10.83
C GLU A 249 14.08 26.32 -11.23
N THR A 250 15.29 26.15 -10.71
CA THR A 250 16.11 24.96 -10.96
C THR A 250 15.46 23.72 -10.36
N ALA A 251 14.94 23.82 -9.14
CA ALA A 251 14.25 22.72 -8.47
C ALA A 251 13.05 22.22 -9.31
N ILE A 252 12.21 23.11 -9.82
CA ILE A 252 11.05 22.77 -10.65
C ILE A 252 11.50 22.10 -11.94
N ARG A 253 12.47 22.68 -12.66
CA ARG A 253 12.98 22.12 -13.93
C ARG A 253 13.55 20.71 -13.75
N LEU A 254 14.29 20.48 -12.66
CA LEU A 254 14.83 19.17 -12.33
C LEU A 254 13.72 18.18 -11.98
N SER A 255 12.74 18.58 -11.16
CA SER A 255 11.58 17.74 -10.83
C SER A 255 10.79 17.30 -12.05
N LEU A 256 10.71 18.14 -13.08
CA LEU A 256 9.99 17.83 -14.32
C LEU A 256 10.72 16.84 -15.24
N ARG A 257 11.99 16.52 -14.99
CA ARG A 257 12.76 15.56 -15.82
C ARG A 257 12.28 14.12 -15.68
N HIS A 258 11.71 13.74 -14.54
CA HIS A 258 11.31 12.35 -14.28
C HIS A 258 10.02 12.26 -13.44
N PRO A 259 9.01 11.46 -13.83
CA PRO A 259 7.71 11.38 -13.13
C PRO A 259 7.80 11.03 -11.63
N LYS A 260 8.73 10.16 -11.23
CA LYS A 260 9.01 9.82 -9.81
C LYS A 260 9.39 11.04 -8.94
N CYS A 261 9.79 12.15 -9.55
CA CYS A 261 10.22 13.37 -8.87
C CYS A 261 9.11 14.43 -8.79
N TYR A 262 7.95 14.23 -9.44
CA TYR A 262 6.83 15.19 -9.39
C TYR A 262 6.31 15.41 -7.96
N LYS A 263 6.44 14.42 -7.08
CA LYS A 263 6.08 14.57 -5.66
C LYS A 263 6.85 15.70 -4.95
N LEU A 264 8.05 16.03 -5.42
CA LEU A 264 8.86 17.11 -4.86
C LEU A 264 8.32 18.49 -5.25
N LEU A 265 7.50 18.59 -6.30
CA LEU A 265 6.80 19.84 -6.62
C LEU A 265 5.85 20.25 -5.50
N ALA A 266 5.29 19.30 -4.75
CA ALA A 266 4.47 19.61 -3.57
C ALA A 266 5.30 20.30 -2.48
N GLU A 267 6.53 19.81 -2.22
CA GLU A 267 7.46 20.45 -1.27
C GLU A 267 7.79 21.89 -1.68
N ILE A 268 7.87 22.17 -2.99
CA ILE A 268 8.11 23.52 -3.53
C ILE A 268 6.86 24.41 -3.39
N CYS A 269 5.68 23.88 -3.70
CA CYS A 269 4.40 24.59 -3.64
C CYS A 269 3.97 24.94 -2.21
N ASP A 270 4.47 24.21 -1.19
CA ASP A 270 4.25 24.54 0.21
C ASP A 270 4.96 25.84 0.65
N ILE A 271 5.93 26.32 -0.15
CA ILE A 271 6.65 27.58 0.09
C ILE A 271 6.01 28.69 -0.76
N PRO A 272 5.57 29.84 -0.19
CA PRO A 272 4.87 30.87 -0.95
C PRO A 272 5.62 31.40 -2.18
N THR A 273 6.94 31.64 -2.04
CA THR A 273 7.81 32.05 -3.16
C THR A 273 8.04 30.92 -4.16
N GLY A 274 8.11 29.67 -3.70
CA GLY A 274 8.17 28.50 -4.57
C GLY A 274 6.89 28.32 -5.41
N LEU A 275 5.72 28.56 -4.81
CA LEU A 275 4.42 28.48 -5.48
C LEU A 275 4.28 29.50 -6.62
N SER A 276 4.75 30.74 -6.44
CA SER A 276 4.69 31.74 -7.51
C SER A 276 5.59 31.34 -8.69
N VAL A 277 6.83 30.90 -8.42
CA VAL A 277 7.75 30.43 -9.47
C VAL A 277 7.23 29.17 -10.15
N PHE A 278 6.55 28.28 -9.40
CA PHE A 278 5.93 27.07 -9.94
C PHE A 278 4.91 27.38 -11.05
N TYR A 279 4.00 28.33 -10.83
CA TYR A 279 3.03 28.70 -11.85
C TYR A 279 3.68 29.26 -13.12
N GLU A 280 4.71 30.08 -12.97
CA GLU A 280 5.46 30.63 -14.11
C GLU A 280 6.18 29.54 -14.90
N GLN A 281 6.89 28.64 -14.22
CA GLN A 281 7.67 27.59 -14.88
C GLN A 281 6.80 26.51 -15.52
N ILE A 282 5.68 26.11 -14.90
CA ILE A 282 4.78 25.11 -15.48
C ILE A 282 4.18 25.59 -16.81
N LYS A 283 3.82 26.88 -16.89
CA LYS A 283 3.31 27.48 -18.13
C LYS A 283 4.33 27.42 -19.28
N ILE A 284 5.61 27.48 -18.94
CA ILE A 284 6.72 27.41 -19.90
C ILE A 284 7.02 25.96 -20.28
N CYS A 285 7.13 25.08 -19.28
CA CYS A 285 7.76 23.76 -19.44
C CYS A 285 6.81 22.63 -19.84
N ASN A 286 5.51 22.69 -19.52
CA ASN A 286 4.62 21.55 -19.74
C ASN A 286 3.27 21.93 -20.37
N ARG A 287 3.25 21.93 -21.70
CA ARG A 287 2.03 22.17 -22.50
C ARG A 287 1.27 20.90 -22.88
N TYR A 288 1.78 19.72 -22.51
CA TYR A 288 1.17 18.46 -22.87
C TYR A 288 0.03 18.10 -21.90
N PRO A 289 -1.21 17.93 -22.36
CA PRO A 289 -2.39 17.71 -21.50
C PRO A 289 -2.19 16.57 -20.49
N LYS A 290 -1.72 15.42 -20.97
CA LYS A 290 -1.50 14.22 -20.13
C LYS A 290 -0.41 14.43 -19.07
N GLY A 291 0.65 15.15 -19.42
CA GLY A 291 1.73 15.50 -18.49
C GLY A 291 1.21 16.41 -17.37
N LEU A 292 0.40 17.41 -17.73
CA LEU A 292 -0.20 18.34 -16.78
C LEU A 292 -1.19 17.63 -15.86
N SER A 293 -2.09 16.78 -16.40
CA SER A 293 -3.01 15.96 -15.59
C SER A 293 -2.25 15.07 -14.60
N THR A 294 -1.12 14.47 -15.03
CA THR A 294 -0.29 13.64 -14.15
C THR A 294 0.31 14.47 -13.01
N ILE A 295 0.87 15.65 -13.31
CA ILE A 295 1.41 16.56 -12.28
C ILE A 295 0.32 17.00 -11.32
N ALA A 296 -0.84 17.40 -11.83
CA ALA A 296 -1.97 17.84 -11.01
C ALA A 296 -2.45 16.74 -10.06
N LEU A 297 -2.59 15.50 -10.55
CA LEU A 297 -2.93 14.36 -9.70
C LEU A 297 -1.86 14.08 -8.65
N VAL A 298 -0.57 14.19 -9.00
CA VAL A 298 0.52 14.02 -8.03
C VAL A 298 0.48 15.11 -6.96
N LEU A 299 0.31 16.38 -7.33
CA LEU A 299 0.19 17.51 -6.40
C LEU A 299 -1.03 17.34 -5.50
N TYR A 300 -2.18 17.00 -6.10
CA TYR A 300 -3.40 16.70 -5.37
C TYR A 300 -3.18 15.57 -4.36
N ASN A 301 -2.56 14.46 -4.76
CA ASN A 301 -2.26 13.32 -3.89
C ASN A 301 -1.24 13.64 -2.79
N HIS A 302 -0.40 14.68 -2.95
CA HIS A 302 0.56 15.15 -1.94
C HIS A 302 0.06 16.37 -1.13
N GLY A 303 -1.20 16.75 -1.28
CA GLY A 303 -1.88 17.66 -0.35
C GLY A 303 -1.85 19.12 -0.77
N CYS A 304 -1.64 19.40 -2.07
CA CYS A 304 -1.67 20.72 -2.68
C CYS A 304 -2.86 20.85 -3.67
N PRO A 305 -4.13 20.73 -3.22
CA PRO A 305 -5.29 20.71 -4.10
C PRO A 305 -5.48 22.01 -4.87
N ASP A 306 -5.24 23.18 -4.25
CA ASP A 306 -5.40 24.47 -4.93
C ASP A 306 -4.39 24.66 -6.06
N ALA A 307 -3.13 24.26 -5.84
CA ALA A 307 -2.12 24.26 -6.90
C ALA A 307 -2.52 23.35 -8.07
N ALA A 308 -3.03 22.15 -7.77
CA ALA A 308 -3.52 21.21 -8.77
C ALA A 308 -4.73 21.76 -9.56
N ILE A 309 -5.71 22.35 -8.87
CA ILE A 309 -6.89 22.95 -9.50
C ILE A 309 -6.48 24.14 -10.37
N ASN A 310 -5.59 25.02 -9.89
CA ASN A 310 -5.19 26.23 -10.61
C ASN A 310 -4.44 25.92 -11.91
N ILE A 311 -3.52 24.94 -11.92
CA ILE A 311 -2.82 24.58 -13.16
C ILE A 311 -3.78 23.99 -14.20
N LEU A 312 -4.72 23.15 -13.77
CA LEU A 312 -5.73 22.57 -14.67
C LEU A 312 -6.72 23.62 -15.15
N HIS A 313 -7.14 24.54 -14.27
CA HIS A 313 -8.00 25.67 -14.62
C HIS A 313 -7.35 26.56 -15.69
N ASN A 314 -6.11 26.99 -15.46
CA ASN A 314 -5.40 27.85 -16.41
C ASN A 314 -5.30 27.17 -17.78
N TYR A 315 -4.98 25.87 -17.81
CA TYR A 315 -4.96 25.12 -19.07
C TYR A 315 -6.34 24.98 -19.70
N PHE A 316 -7.37 24.70 -18.91
CA PHE A 316 -8.75 24.59 -19.37
C PHE A 316 -9.24 25.89 -20.01
N VAL A 317 -8.85 27.05 -19.46
CA VAL A 317 -9.19 28.36 -20.02
C VAL A 317 -8.36 28.69 -21.26
N ASP A 318 -7.06 28.37 -21.25
CA ASP A 318 -6.12 28.78 -22.29
C ASP A 318 -6.09 27.85 -23.53
N VAL A 319 -6.43 26.56 -23.42
CA VAL A 319 -6.17 25.53 -24.45
C VAL A 319 -7.33 24.56 -24.62
N ASP A 320 -8.26 24.87 -25.55
CA ASP A 320 -9.30 24.01 -26.17
C ASP A 320 -10.06 22.99 -25.28
N ARG A 321 -10.02 23.15 -23.95
CA ARG A 321 -10.69 22.31 -22.95
C ARG A 321 -10.46 20.81 -23.13
N GLU A 322 -9.24 20.42 -23.49
CA GLU A 322 -8.81 19.03 -23.69
C GLU A 322 -9.40 18.03 -22.68
N LEU A 323 -9.92 16.91 -23.20
CA LEU A 323 -10.76 15.97 -22.46
C LEU A 323 -10.08 15.43 -21.18
N ILE A 324 -8.80 15.07 -21.25
CA ILE A 324 -8.08 14.50 -20.10
C ILE A 324 -7.84 15.53 -18.99
N VAL A 325 -7.63 16.79 -19.34
CA VAL A 325 -7.46 17.89 -18.37
C VAL A 325 -8.80 18.20 -17.72
N SER A 326 -9.85 18.31 -18.53
CA SER A 326 -11.23 18.54 -18.09
C SER A 326 -11.71 17.45 -17.13
N ALA A 327 -11.52 16.18 -17.50
CA ALA A 327 -11.91 15.06 -16.64
C ALA A 327 -11.11 15.02 -15.33
N THR A 328 -9.80 15.31 -15.37
CA THR A 328 -8.96 15.39 -14.16
C THR A 328 -9.40 16.53 -13.24
N LEU A 329 -9.70 17.70 -13.80
CA LEU A 329 -10.19 18.86 -13.06
C LEU A 329 -11.52 18.55 -12.38
N LEU A 330 -12.48 18.01 -13.14
CA LEU A 330 -13.80 17.63 -12.63
C LEU A 330 -13.69 16.56 -11.54
N TRP A 331 -12.80 15.58 -11.70
CA TRP A 331 -12.55 14.58 -10.66
C TRP A 331 -12.03 15.21 -9.37
N ILE A 332 -11.04 16.10 -9.44
CA ILE A 332 -10.50 16.77 -8.25
C ILE A 332 -11.57 17.65 -7.60
N LEU A 333 -12.34 18.42 -8.37
CA LEU A 333 -13.43 19.27 -7.86
C LEU A 333 -14.52 18.43 -7.17
N LEU A 334 -14.86 17.28 -7.73
CA LEU A 334 -15.80 16.33 -7.14
C LEU A 334 -15.29 15.79 -5.80
N GLN A 335 -14.01 15.39 -5.74
CA GLN A 335 -13.39 14.86 -4.53
C GLN A 335 -13.24 15.91 -3.41
N GLU A 336 -13.02 17.17 -3.79
CA GLU A 336 -12.96 18.35 -2.91
C GLU A 336 -14.34 18.95 -2.61
N ARG A 337 -15.43 18.34 -3.13
CA ARG A 337 -16.83 18.77 -2.96
C ARG A 337 -17.10 20.23 -3.37
N ARG A 338 -16.31 20.75 -4.31
CA ARG A 338 -16.51 22.08 -4.92
C ARG A 338 -17.57 21.99 -6.02
N TYR A 339 -18.79 21.59 -5.65
CA TYR A 339 -19.86 21.24 -6.60
C TYR A 339 -20.32 22.40 -7.49
N SER A 340 -20.30 23.64 -7.00
CA SER A 340 -20.62 24.82 -7.80
C SER A 340 -19.63 24.98 -8.96
N ASN A 341 -18.33 24.92 -8.64
CA ASN A 341 -17.26 24.97 -9.63
C ASN A 341 -17.36 23.77 -10.57
N PHE A 342 -17.57 22.56 -10.04
CA PHE A 342 -17.76 21.36 -10.85
C PHE A 342 -18.83 21.57 -11.92
N ALA A 343 -20.02 22.04 -11.51
CA ALA A 343 -21.15 22.22 -12.42
C ALA A 343 -20.86 23.30 -13.48
N GLU A 344 -20.15 24.36 -13.12
CA GLU A 344 -19.71 25.41 -14.05
C GLU A 344 -18.73 24.86 -15.10
N TYR A 345 -17.65 24.20 -14.68
CA TYR A 345 -16.66 23.62 -15.61
C TYR A 345 -17.26 22.52 -16.49
N ALA A 346 -18.11 21.66 -15.92
CA ALA A 346 -18.78 20.60 -16.67
C ALA A 346 -19.70 21.19 -17.75
N GLN A 347 -20.47 22.22 -17.41
CA GLN A 347 -21.33 22.91 -18.37
C GLN A 347 -20.52 23.60 -19.47
N LEU A 348 -19.44 24.30 -19.10
CA LEU A 348 -18.52 24.94 -20.06
C LEU A 348 -17.92 23.91 -21.02
N PHE A 349 -17.46 22.77 -20.50
CA PHE A 349 -16.92 21.69 -21.33
C PHE A 349 -17.98 21.15 -22.29
N LEU A 350 -19.14 20.69 -21.78
CA LEU A 350 -20.19 20.09 -22.61
C LEU A 350 -20.72 21.04 -23.69
N SER A 351 -20.78 22.34 -23.40
CA SER A 351 -21.21 23.36 -24.37
C SER A 351 -20.27 23.53 -25.57
N LEU A 352 -18.98 23.19 -25.43
CA LEU A 352 -18.02 23.20 -26.55
C LEU A 352 -18.03 21.90 -27.35
N HIS A 353 -18.54 20.82 -26.77
CA HIS A 353 -18.60 19.49 -27.37
C HIS A 353 -20.05 19.03 -27.62
N PRO A 354 -20.96 19.87 -28.17
CA PRO A 354 -22.40 19.57 -28.19
C PRO A 354 -22.78 18.38 -29.08
N LEU A 355 -21.91 18.02 -30.04
CA LEU A 355 -22.09 16.90 -30.95
C LEU A 355 -21.40 15.61 -30.46
N GLU A 356 -20.61 15.69 -29.38
CA GLU A 356 -19.94 14.52 -28.84
C GLU A 356 -20.89 13.68 -27.99
N ALA A 357 -20.74 12.37 -28.11
CA ALA A 357 -21.40 11.41 -27.25
C ALA A 357 -20.40 10.91 -26.22
N PHE A 358 -20.64 11.23 -24.94
CA PHE A 358 -19.87 10.70 -23.83
C PHE A 358 -20.48 9.37 -23.45
N ALA A 359 -19.89 8.32 -24.01
CA ALA A 359 -20.30 6.97 -23.73
C ALA A 359 -21.79 6.72 -24.07
N HIS A 360 -22.16 7.17 -25.27
CA HIS A 360 -23.50 7.10 -25.87
C HIS A 360 -24.55 8.06 -25.26
N ILE A 361 -24.19 8.86 -24.26
CA ILE A 361 -25.03 9.98 -23.79
C ILE A 361 -24.59 11.24 -24.53
N GLN A 362 -25.53 11.93 -25.17
CA GLN A 362 -25.18 13.16 -25.90
C GLN A 362 -24.77 14.26 -24.92
N ALA A 363 -23.76 15.05 -25.28
CA ALA A 363 -23.28 16.15 -24.44
C ALA A 363 -24.41 17.13 -24.09
N THR A 364 -25.32 17.39 -25.02
CA THR A 364 -26.51 18.23 -24.83
C THR A 364 -27.48 17.67 -23.79
N GLU A 365 -27.64 16.35 -23.72
CA GLU A 365 -28.45 15.69 -22.68
C GLU A 365 -27.81 15.86 -21.30
N LEU A 366 -26.49 15.64 -21.20
CA LEU A 366 -25.74 15.85 -19.96
C LEU A 366 -25.78 17.31 -19.51
N GLU A 367 -25.70 18.25 -20.45
CA GLU A 367 -25.78 19.68 -20.16
C GLU A 367 -27.18 20.07 -19.66
N MET A 368 -28.23 19.54 -20.28
CA MET A 368 -29.61 19.73 -19.81
C MET A 368 -29.79 19.19 -18.38
N MET A 369 -29.22 18.02 -18.07
CA MET A 369 -29.24 17.48 -16.71
C MET A 369 -28.52 18.40 -15.71
N LEU A 370 -27.37 18.97 -16.07
CA LEU A 370 -26.65 19.95 -15.23
C LEU A 370 -27.42 21.26 -15.03
N ARG A 371 -28.16 21.72 -16.05
CA ARG A 371 -29.00 22.92 -15.93
C ARG A 371 -30.22 22.63 -15.05
N ALA A 372 -30.82 21.43 -15.18
CA ALA A 372 -31.89 20.98 -14.32
C ALA A 372 -31.43 20.88 -12.86
N SER A 373 -30.18 20.43 -12.62
CA SER A 373 -29.63 20.35 -11.27
C SER A 373 -29.45 21.70 -10.57
N LYS A 374 -29.22 22.78 -11.32
CA LYS A 374 -29.14 24.13 -10.73
C LYS A 374 -30.50 24.71 -10.33
N ASN A 375 -31.60 24.19 -10.89
CA ASN A 375 -32.93 24.78 -10.79
C ASN A 375 -33.90 23.98 -9.90
N ASP A 376 -33.43 22.96 -9.18
CA ASP A 376 -34.21 22.13 -8.23
C ASP A 376 -35.51 21.52 -8.80
N ARG A 377 -35.54 21.30 -10.12
CA ARG A 377 -36.68 20.68 -10.80
C ARG A 377 -36.35 19.24 -11.14
N SER A 378 -36.96 18.29 -10.43
CA SER A 378 -37.03 16.88 -10.83
C SER A 378 -37.82 16.80 -12.14
N HIS A 379 -37.18 16.47 -13.25
CA HIS A 379 -37.88 16.16 -14.49
C HIS A 379 -37.38 14.81 -15.01
N SER A 380 -38.33 13.94 -15.32
CA SER A 380 -38.13 12.64 -15.94
C SER A 380 -37.77 12.78 -17.43
N TYR A 381 -36.55 13.25 -17.71
CA TYR A 381 -36.06 13.40 -19.07
C TYR A 381 -35.28 12.17 -19.52
N TYR A 382 -35.96 11.14 -20.05
CA TYR A 382 -35.25 10.11 -20.83
C TYR A 382 -36.06 9.62 -22.03
N ARG A 383 -35.56 9.93 -23.24
CA ARG A 383 -35.92 9.25 -24.50
C ARG A 383 -34.99 8.05 -24.70
N ARG A 384 -35.50 7.02 -25.40
CA ARG A 384 -34.82 5.76 -25.72
C ARG A 384 -33.40 6.00 -26.27
N MET A 385 -32.39 5.55 -25.52
CA MET A 385 -31.00 5.49 -25.99
C MET A 385 -30.83 4.33 -26.97
N GLN A 386 -30.18 4.59 -28.12
CA GLN A 386 -29.83 3.55 -29.08
C GLN A 386 -28.53 2.87 -28.65
N THR A 387 -28.60 1.55 -28.48
CA THR A 387 -27.47 0.66 -28.19
C THR A 387 -26.85 0.19 -29.50
N SER A 388 -25.98 0.98 -30.11
CA SER A 388 -25.11 0.48 -31.19
C SER A 388 -23.65 0.79 -30.87
N GLN A 389 -22.81 -0.24 -30.97
CA GLN A 389 -21.42 -0.30 -30.53
C GLN A 389 -20.44 0.35 -31.51
N PRO A 390 -19.82 1.47 -31.12
CA PRO A 390 -18.38 1.64 -31.33
C PRO A 390 -17.61 1.56 -30.01
N GLU A 391 -16.30 1.27 -30.09
CA GLU A 391 -15.38 1.45 -28.98
C GLU A 391 -15.33 2.93 -28.59
N VAL A 392 -15.76 3.23 -27.36
CA VAL A 392 -15.69 4.58 -26.79
C VAL A 392 -14.29 4.77 -26.20
N PRO A 393 -13.58 5.87 -26.51
CA PRO A 393 -12.32 6.23 -25.86
C PRO A 393 -12.39 6.15 -24.33
N HIS A 394 -11.28 5.74 -23.71
CA HIS A 394 -11.19 5.57 -22.25
C HIS A 394 -11.48 6.88 -21.50
N GLU A 395 -11.00 8.01 -22.00
CA GLU A 395 -11.17 9.32 -21.41
C GLU A 395 -12.63 9.80 -21.44
N GLN A 396 -13.38 9.46 -22.50
CA GLN A 396 -14.82 9.77 -22.60
C GLN A 396 -15.63 8.93 -21.61
N THR A 397 -15.24 7.66 -21.45
CA THR A 397 -15.81 6.74 -20.46
C THR A 397 -15.55 7.25 -19.04
N TYR A 398 -14.34 7.76 -18.79
CA TYR A 398 -13.93 8.34 -17.52
C TYR A 398 -14.74 9.60 -17.17
N LEU A 399 -14.86 10.54 -18.09
CA LEU A 399 -15.67 11.75 -17.89
C LEU A 399 -17.15 11.42 -17.64
N ALA A 400 -17.72 10.51 -18.43
CA ALA A 400 -19.10 10.07 -18.24
C ALA A 400 -19.32 9.50 -16.84
N ALA A 401 -18.40 8.65 -16.35
CA ALA A 401 -18.47 8.11 -15.00
C ALA A 401 -18.42 9.20 -13.92
N ILE A 402 -17.57 10.22 -14.06
CA ILE A 402 -17.49 11.36 -13.13
C ILE A 402 -18.81 12.14 -13.09
N LEU A 403 -19.40 12.45 -14.25
CA LEU A 403 -20.67 13.15 -14.34
C LEU A 403 -21.81 12.33 -13.72
N LEU A 404 -21.84 11.03 -13.95
CA LEU A 404 -22.82 10.12 -13.35
C LEU A 404 -22.68 10.06 -11.82
N ILE A 405 -21.46 10.03 -11.30
CA ILE A 405 -21.23 10.13 -9.84
C ILE A 405 -21.81 11.44 -9.32
N TYR A 406 -21.53 12.56 -9.97
CA TYR A 406 -22.05 13.87 -9.57
C TYR A 406 -23.59 13.91 -9.57
N PHE A 407 -24.23 13.49 -10.66
CA PHE A 407 -25.70 13.45 -10.74
C PHE A 407 -26.30 12.51 -9.69
N ASN A 408 -25.61 11.41 -9.38
CA ASN A 408 -26.05 10.50 -8.35
C ASN A 408 -25.97 11.16 -6.96
N LEU A 409 -24.83 11.76 -6.60
CA LEU A 409 -24.64 12.43 -5.31
C LEU A 409 -25.66 13.54 -5.08
N ASN A 410 -26.06 14.24 -6.15
CA ASN A 410 -27.05 15.32 -6.08
C ASN A 410 -28.50 14.84 -6.39
N ARG A 411 -28.76 13.54 -6.38
CA ARG A 411 -30.12 12.92 -6.49
C ARG A 411 -30.86 13.13 -7.83
N TYR A 412 -30.15 13.39 -8.93
CA TYR A 412 -30.79 13.63 -10.26
C TYR A 412 -30.97 12.37 -11.12
N LEU A 413 -30.41 11.22 -10.73
CA LEU A 413 -30.50 9.98 -11.51
C LEU A 413 -31.75 9.13 -11.20
N SER A 414 -32.77 9.67 -10.54
CA SER A 414 -33.78 8.88 -9.80
C SER A 414 -34.65 7.90 -10.59
N GLU A 415 -34.64 7.83 -11.93
CA GLU A 415 -35.72 7.10 -12.64
C GLU A 415 -35.32 6.23 -13.85
N SER A 416 -34.09 6.31 -14.38
CA SER A 416 -33.76 5.59 -15.63
C SER A 416 -32.84 4.39 -15.42
N ARG A 417 -33.45 3.20 -15.33
CA ARG A 417 -32.74 1.90 -15.34
C ARG A 417 -31.80 1.75 -16.55
N ALA A 418 -32.12 2.41 -17.67
CA ALA A 418 -31.27 2.41 -18.86
C ALA A 418 -29.96 3.16 -18.65
N VAL A 419 -29.98 4.29 -17.94
CA VAL A 419 -28.77 5.09 -17.63
C VAL A 419 -27.90 4.37 -16.61
N TYR A 420 -28.52 3.69 -15.64
CA TYR A 420 -27.80 2.83 -14.71
C TYR A 420 -27.12 1.65 -15.40
N ASN A 421 -27.82 0.97 -16.31
CA ASN A 421 -27.24 -0.14 -17.08
C ASN A 421 -26.11 0.35 -18.00
N LEU A 422 -26.27 1.52 -18.63
CA LEU A 422 -25.23 2.14 -19.43
C LEU A 422 -24.02 2.51 -18.57
N ALA A 423 -24.24 3.20 -17.44
CA ALA A 423 -23.22 3.52 -16.45
C ALA A 423 -22.46 2.26 -16.03
N TYR A 424 -23.17 1.16 -15.73
CA TYR A 424 -22.58 -0.11 -15.34
C TYR A 424 -21.65 -0.69 -16.41
N CYS A 425 -22.12 -0.79 -17.65
CA CYS A 425 -21.33 -1.27 -18.77
C CYS A 425 -20.06 -0.43 -18.99
N LEU A 426 -20.13 0.88 -18.74
CA LEU A 426 -19.02 1.81 -18.90
C LEU A 426 -18.01 1.72 -17.76
N ILE A 427 -18.52 1.63 -16.53
CA ILE A 427 -17.70 1.55 -15.33
C ILE A 427 -16.95 0.22 -15.28
N GLU A 428 -17.53 -0.90 -15.71
CA GLU A 428 -16.80 -2.17 -15.84
C GLU A 428 -15.59 -2.07 -16.78
N LYS A 429 -15.61 -1.20 -17.80
CA LYS A 429 -14.43 -0.97 -18.66
C LYS A 429 -13.27 -0.30 -17.92
N LEU A 430 -13.54 0.45 -16.85
CA LEU A 430 -12.54 1.13 -16.03
C LEU A 430 -11.91 0.22 -14.96
N LYS A 431 -12.46 -0.97 -14.73
CA LYS A 431 -12.05 -1.90 -13.67
C LYS A 431 -10.57 -2.30 -13.71
N ASN A 432 -10.02 -2.44 -14.92
CA ASN A 432 -8.64 -2.87 -15.13
C ASN A 432 -7.67 -1.70 -15.34
N ASP A 433 -8.17 -0.47 -15.40
CA ASP A 433 -7.35 0.72 -15.62
C ASP A 433 -6.82 1.27 -14.29
N LYS A 434 -5.50 1.28 -14.12
CA LYS A 434 -4.85 1.74 -12.89
C LYS A 434 -5.04 3.24 -12.65
N ASP A 435 -5.13 4.03 -13.72
CA ASP A 435 -5.20 5.48 -13.65
C ASP A 435 -6.63 5.93 -13.27
N TYR A 436 -7.64 5.11 -13.61
CA TYR A 436 -9.06 5.41 -13.39
C TYR A 436 -9.76 4.53 -12.34
N TYR A 437 -9.01 3.64 -11.69
CA TYR A 437 -9.57 2.67 -10.73
C TYR A 437 -10.37 3.33 -9.58
N ASP A 438 -9.99 4.53 -9.14
CA ASP A 438 -10.70 5.22 -8.04
C ASP A 438 -12.09 5.70 -8.46
N VAL A 439 -12.24 6.12 -9.72
CA VAL A 439 -13.55 6.44 -10.29
C VAL A 439 -14.38 5.17 -10.44
N TYR A 440 -13.78 4.06 -10.89
CA TYR A 440 -14.46 2.76 -10.93
C TYR A 440 -14.97 2.33 -9.54
N LEU A 441 -14.12 2.41 -8.50
CA LEU A 441 -14.48 2.05 -7.13
C LEU A 441 -15.69 2.85 -6.64
N VAL A 442 -15.67 4.17 -6.81
CA VAL A 442 -16.77 5.05 -6.39
C VAL A 442 -18.04 4.80 -7.21
N ALA A 443 -17.91 4.73 -8.54
CA ALA A 443 -19.06 4.65 -9.43
C ALA A 443 -19.77 3.28 -9.37
N SER A 444 -19.02 2.19 -9.18
CA SER A 444 -19.58 0.84 -9.03
C SER A 444 -20.46 0.70 -7.77
N LYS A 445 -20.15 1.43 -6.68
CA LYS A 445 -20.98 1.44 -5.46
C LYS A 445 -22.25 2.26 -5.63
N ILE A 446 -22.16 3.35 -6.39
CA ILE A 446 -23.29 4.20 -6.73
C ILE A 446 -24.35 3.48 -7.59
N ILE A 447 -23.93 2.66 -8.55
CA ILE A 447 -24.86 1.94 -9.43
C ILE A 447 -25.65 0.87 -8.68
N ASN A 448 -25.03 0.23 -7.68
CA ASN A 448 -25.62 -0.90 -6.98
C ASN A 448 -26.50 -0.49 -5.79
N GLY A 449 -26.58 0.80 -5.45
CA GLY A 449 -27.43 1.31 -4.37
C GLY A 449 -28.85 1.67 -4.84
N PRO A 450 -29.93 1.25 -4.15
CA PRO A 450 -31.28 1.73 -4.42
C PRO A 450 -31.46 3.20 -4.01
N ILE A 451 -32.54 3.79 -4.53
CA ILE A 451 -32.87 5.21 -4.41
C ILE A 451 -34.20 5.31 -3.67
N ASP A 452 -34.18 5.36 -2.34
CA ASP A 452 -35.37 5.71 -1.56
C ASP A 452 -35.34 7.23 -1.29
N ILE A 453 -36.34 7.96 -1.80
CA ILE A 453 -36.55 9.39 -1.52
C ILE A 453 -37.84 9.51 -0.73
N PRO A 454 -37.81 9.97 0.54
CA PRO A 454 -39.03 10.41 1.20
C PRO A 454 -39.44 11.77 0.64
N GLU A 455 -40.69 11.89 0.19
CA GLU A 455 -41.29 13.12 -0.34
C GLU A 455 -41.72 14.12 0.77
N ASP A 456 -41.38 13.89 2.04
CA ASP A 456 -41.98 14.65 3.14
C ASP A 456 -41.21 15.90 3.61
N SER A 457 -41.97 16.99 3.67
CA SER A 457 -41.65 18.40 3.95
C SER A 457 -41.02 18.76 5.31
N LYS A 458 -40.41 17.83 6.05
CA LYS A 458 -39.74 18.12 7.33
C LYS A 458 -38.24 18.29 7.16
N THR A 459 -37.65 19.28 7.84
CA THR A 459 -36.19 19.50 7.87
C THR A 459 -35.47 18.27 8.43
N PRO A 460 -34.68 17.53 7.62
CA PRO A 460 -34.05 16.30 8.07
C PRO A 460 -32.82 16.58 8.94
N ILE A 461 -32.56 15.70 9.90
CA ILE A 461 -31.31 15.63 10.66
C ILE A 461 -30.26 15.00 9.74
N ILE A 462 -29.24 15.77 9.38
CA ILE A 462 -28.15 15.30 8.53
C ILE A 462 -27.15 14.49 9.36
N VAL A 463 -26.88 13.27 8.93
CA VAL A 463 -25.90 12.34 9.53
C VAL A 463 -24.79 12.06 8.51
N PRO A 464 -23.60 12.65 8.65
CA PRO A 464 -22.48 12.39 7.75
C PRO A 464 -21.88 10.99 7.93
N LEU A 465 -21.49 10.35 6.83
CA LEU A 465 -20.84 9.05 6.80
C LEU A 465 -19.43 9.22 6.24
N ILE A 466 -18.47 9.36 7.14
CA ILE A 466 -17.07 9.63 6.78
C ILE A 466 -16.34 8.30 6.71
N GLY A 467 -15.77 7.98 5.56
CA GLY A 467 -15.24 6.64 5.36
C GLY A 467 -14.63 6.38 4.00
N ASP A 468 -14.40 5.10 3.71
CA ASP A 468 -14.03 4.66 2.36
C ASP A 468 -15.23 4.72 1.39
N GLU A 469 -15.07 4.23 0.18
CA GLU A 469 -16.12 4.22 -0.84
C GLU A 469 -17.38 3.42 -0.46
N PHE A 470 -17.36 2.58 0.58
CA PHE A 470 -18.57 1.92 1.08
C PHE A 470 -19.54 2.86 1.79
N SER A 471 -19.09 4.05 2.22
CA SER A 471 -19.98 5.09 2.73
C SER A 471 -21.08 5.47 1.73
N LEU A 472 -20.84 5.29 0.43
CA LEU A 472 -21.82 5.53 -0.64
C LEU A 472 -22.99 4.55 -0.62
N LEU A 473 -22.84 3.33 -0.08
CA LEU A 473 -23.94 2.36 -0.02
C LEU A 473 -25.06 2.78 0.93
N CYS A 474 -24.72 3.58 1.95
CA CYS A 474 -25.67 4.09 2.95
C CYS A 474 -26.11 5.53 2.68
N GLY A 475 -25.44 6.24 1.76
CA GLY A 475 -25.52 7.70 1.58
C GLY A 475 -26.83 8.27 1.00
N LYS A 476 -27.89 7.47 0.96
CA LYS A 476 -29.20 7.86 0.40
C LYS A 476 -30.37 7.32 1.20
N GLU A 477 -30.09 6.69 2.32
CA GLU A 477 -31.13 6.18 3.20
C GLU A 477 -31.73 7.34 4.01
N ALA A 478 -33.04 7.32 4.18
CA ALA A 478 -33.72 8.10 5.19
C ALA A 478 -34.25 7.14 6.24
N VAL A 479 -33.88 7.39 7.50
CA VAL A 479 -34.38 6.62 8.63
C VAL A 479 -35.32 7.51 9.43
N ILE A 480 -36.57 7.07 9.51
CA ILE A 480 -37.55 7.73 10.37
C ILE A 480 -37.50 7.04 11.73
N VAL A 481 -37.24 7.80 12.78
CA VAL A 481 -37.31 7.33 14.17
C VAL A 481 -38.22 8.26 14.93
N SER A 482 -39.36 7.74 15.36
CA SER A 482 -40.45 8.53 15.94
C SER A 482 -40.90 9.64 14.98
N SER A 483 -40.69 10.92 15.33
CA SER A 483 -41.03 12.08 14.51
C SER A 483 -39.83 12.68 13.75
N ASN A 484 -38.62 12.16 13.97
CA ASN A 484 -37.38 12.69 13.42
C ASN A 484 -36.96 11.93 12.15
N HIS A 485 -36.57 12.68 11.13
CA HIS A 485 -36.07 12.15 9.87
C HIS A 485 -34.55 12.28 9.85
N TYR A 486 -33.85 11.15 9.84
CA TYR A 486 -32.39 11.11 9.74
C TYR A 486 -32.00 10.85 8.29
N TYR A 487 -31.16 11.71 7.74
CA TYR A 487 -30.68 11.62 6.37
C TYR A 487 -29.16 11.42 6.32
N PHE A 488 -28.74 10.35 5.67
CA PHE A 488 -27.35 9.93 5.58
C PHE A 488 -26.64 10.63 4.42
N THR A 489 -25.59 11.40 4.70
CA THR A 489 -24.80 12.10 3.68
C THR A 489 -23.42 11.45 3.53
N PRO A 490 -23.12 10.82 2.39
CA PRO A 490 -21.88 10.08 2.21
C PRO A 490 -20.72 11.06 2.04
N CYS A 491 -19.62 10.76 2.72
CA CYS A 491 -18.35 11.46 2.61
C CYS A 491 -17.24 10.44 2.30
N PRO A 492 -17.23 9.88 1.07
CA PRO A 492 -16.25 8.88 0.67
C PRO A 492 -14.87 9.53 0.48
N ILE A 493 -13.86 8.89 1.06
CA ILE A 493 -12.45 9.19 0.86
C ILE A 493 -11.84 7.92 0.24
N PRO A 494 -11.74 7.85 -1.10
CA PRO A 494 -11.32 6.64 -1.79
C PRO A 494 -9.98 6.10 -1.29
N ARG A 495 -9.89 4.77 -1.13
CA ARG A 495 -8.69 4.06 -0.66
C ARG A 495 -8.20 4.44 0.74
N ILE A 496 -8.97 5.20 1.52
CA ILE A 496 -8.62 5.48 2.91
C ILE A 496 -8.53 4.17 3.70
N SER A 497 -7.54 4.11 4.58
CA SER A 497 -7.31 3.01 5.51
C SER A 497 -6.67 3.57 6.77
N LEU A 498 -6.88 2.90 7.91
CA LEU A 498 -6.24 3.25 9.17
C LEU A 498 -4.72 3.23 9.04
N CYS A 499 -4.17 2.23 8.36
CA CYS A 499 -2.74 2.16 8.04
C CYS A 499 -2.22 3.47 7.43
N LYS A 500 -2.91 3.99 6.40
CA LYS A 500 -2.49 5.22 5.69
C LYS A 500 -2.72 6.49 6.49
N LEU A 501 -3.69 6.49 7.41
CA LEU A 501 -3.93 7.61 8.32
C LEU A 501 -2.80 7.76 9.34
N PHE A 502 -2.26 6.65 9.84
CA PHE A 502 -1.29 6.66 10.94
C PHE A 502 0.17 6.47 10.51
N ASN A 503 0.46 5.69 9.46
CA ASN A 503 1.85 5.37 9.07
C ASN A 503 2.52 6.41 8.17
N CYS A 504 1.77 7.37 7.62
CA CYS A 504 2.33 8.34 6.68
C CYS A 504 2.32 9.77 7.24
N LYS A 505 3.50 10.41 7.26
CA LYS A 505 3.62 11.86 7.49
C LYS A 505 2.94 12.59 6.32
N ASN A 506 1.89 13.35 6.60
CA ASN A 506 1.21 14.28 5.68
C ASN A 506 0.72 13.69 4.34
N THR A 507 -0.18 12.71 4.36
CA THR A 507 -0.94 12.35 3.15
C THR A 507 -2.20 13.18 3.00
N THR A 508 -2.59 13.44 1.76
CA THR A 508 -3.89 14.07 1.41
C THR A 508 -5.06 13.33 2.03
N LEU A 509 -5.01 12.00 2.07
CA LEU A 509 -6.05 11.18 2.71
C LEU A 509 -6.25 11.54 4.17
N ARG A 510 -5.16 11.76 4.91
CA ARG A 510 -5.20 12.21 6.30
C ARG A 510 -5.81 13.62 6.41
N LYS A 511 -5.32 14.58 5.62
CA LYS A 511 -5.88 15.95 5.60
C LYS A 511 -7.38 15.94 5.27
N ARG A 512 -7.80 15.16 4.27
CA ARG A 512 -9.20 15.00 3.85
C ARG A 512 -10.06 14.39 4.94
N PHE A 513 -9.57 13.37 5.64
CA PHE A 513 -10.29 12.74 6.75
C PHE A 513 -10.54 13.73 7.89
N PHE A 514 -9.51 14.46 8.31
CA PHE A 514 -9.66 15.48 9.37
C PHE A 514 -10.47 16.69 8.91
N SER A 515 -10.31 17.12 7.66
CA SER A 515 -11.14 18.19 7.08
C SER A 515 -12.61 17.78 7.07
N ALA A 516 -12.91 16.54 6.70
CA ALA A 516 -14.27 16.01 6.72
C ALA A 516 -14.83 15.95 8.14
N LEU A 517 -14.05 15.50 9.13
CA LEU A 517 -14.48 15.55 10.53
C LEU A 517 -14.82 16.98 10.96
N ASN A 518 -13.90 17.92 10.73
CA ASN A 518 -14.06 19.32 11.15
C ASN A 518 -15.24 20.02 10.44
N GLU A 519 -15.48 19.73 9.16
CA GLU A 519 -16.62 20.25 8.40
C GLU A 519 -17.96 19.89 9.06
N PHE A 520 -18.02 18.75 9.74
CA PHE A 520 -19.22 18.25 10.42
C PHE A 520 -19.18 18.40 11.95
N SER A 521 -18.29 19.28 12.45
CA SER A 521 -18.17 19.57 13.88
C SER A 521 -19.41 20.24 14.50
N ASP A 522 -20.31 20.73 13.67
CA ASP A 522 -21.60 21.32 14.06
C ASP A 522 -22.76 20.31 14.05
N LYS A 523 -22.53 19.05 13.63
CA LYS A 523 -23.59 18.04 13.48
C LYS A 523 -23.80 17.23 14.75
N ASN A 524 -25.04 16.83 15.00
CA ASN A 524 -25.39 16.04 16.19
C ASN A 524 -24.91 14.58 16.12
N TYR A 525 -24.70 14.04 14.92
CA TYR A 525 -24.41 12.63 14.69
C TYR A 525 -23.39 12.49 13.56
N ILE A 526 -22.40 11.61 13.72
CA ILE A 526 -21.45 11.23 12.67
C ILE A 526 -21.29 9.70 12.68
N ILE A 527 -21.21 9.09 11.50
CA ILE A 527 -20.88 7.67 11.32
C ILE A 527 -19.50 7.54 10.67
N ILE A 528 -18.63 6.74 11.27
CA ILE A 528 -17.31 6.41 10.74
C ILE A 528 -17.37 5.03 10.07
N MET A 529 -17.00 4.97 8.79
CA MET A 529 -16.99 3.77 7.95
C MET A 529 -15.60 3.52 7.35
N ILE A 530 -14.68 2.99 8.14
CA ILE A 530 -13.30 2.73 7.71
C ILE A 530 -12.85 1.34 8.13
N GLY A 531 -11.89 0.75 7.39
CA GLY A 531 -11.31 -0.55 7.72
C GLY A 531 -11.38 -1.58 6.59
N THR A 532 -12.16 -1.34 5.54
CA THR A 532 -12.27 -2.29 4.41
C THR A 532 -10.94 -2.42 3.68
N ASN A 533 -10.32 -1.30 3.34
CA ASN A 533 -9.00 -1.30 2.71
C ASN A 533 -7.91 -1.83 3.65
N ASP A 534 -8.05 -1.65 4.97
CA ASP A 534 -7.16 -2.27 5.95
C ASP A 534 -7.24 -3.80 5.88
N CYS A 535 -8.44 -4.37 5.96
CA CYS A 535 -8.63 -5.83 5.97
C CYS A 535 -8.22 -6.49 4.65
N GLU A 536 -8.53 -5.86 3.52
CA GLU A 536 -8.39 -6.49 2.20
C GLU A 536 -7.04 -6.23 1.53
N THR A 537 -6.37 -5.14 1.91
CA THR A 537 -5.16 -4.68 1.20
C THR A 537 -4.01 -4.44 2.15
N ASP A 538 -4.18 -3.59 3.16
CA ASP A 538 -3.03 -3.08 3.90
C ASP A 538 -2.56 -4.08 4.98
N LEU A 539 -3.44 -4.61 5.82
CA LEU A 539 -3.09 -5.63 6.83
C LEU A 539 -2.51 -6.92 6.20
N PRO A 540 -3.08 -7.50 5.12
CA PRO A 540 -2.45 -8.63 4.44
C PRO A 540 -1.05 -8.33 3.92
N LYS A 541 -0.80 -7.09 3.43
CA LYS A 541 0.54 -6.67 3.00
C LYS A 541 1.50 -6.57 4.19
N LEU A 542 1.07 -5.98 5.30
CA LEU A 542 1.88 -5.87 6.52
C LEU A 542 2.21 -7.26 7.08
N PHE A 543 1.27 -8.21 6.99
CA PHE A 543 1.49 -9.60 7.38
C PHE A 543 2.47 -10.34 6.44
N ARG A 544 2.39 -10.16 5.11
CA ARG A 544 3.37 -10.72 4.15
C ARG A 544 4.78 -10.13 4.33
N LYS A 545 4.84 -8.86 4.73
CA LYS A 545 6.05 -8.19 5.17
C LYS A 545 6.50 -8.63 6.57
N GLY A 546 5.69 -9.41 7.27
CA GLY A 546 5.84 -9.89 8.65
C GLY A 546 6.08 -8.80 9.68
N GLU A 547 5.49 -7.61 9.48
CA GLU A 547 5.52 -6.53 10.46
C GLU A 547 4.78 -6.89 11.75
N PHE A 548 3.88 -7.87 11.70
CA PHE A 548 3.12 -8.38 12.84
C PHE A 548 3.15 -9.91 12.88
N SER A 549 3.06 -10.49 14.07
CA SER A 549 3.06 -11.95 14.25
C SER A 549 1.74 -12.59 13.82
N SER A 550 0.64 -11.85 13.91
CA SER A 550 -0.70 -12.27 13.53
C SER A 550 -1.53 -11.12 12.97
N PHE A 551 -2.60 -11.45 12.23
CA PHE A 551 -3.57 -10.46 11.76
C PHE A 551 -4.27 -9.76 12.93
N SER A 552 -4.62 -10.49 13.99
CA SER A 552 -5.31 -9.94 15.16
C SER A 552 -4.46 -8.88 15.87
N GLU A 553 -3.16 -9.14 16.05
CA GLU A 553 -2.23 -8.17 16.64
C GLU A 553 -2.17 -6.87 15.81
N ALA A 554 -2.02 -7.00 14.49
CA ALA A 554 -1.99 -5.86 13.58
C ALA A 554 -3.30 -5.06 13.61
N ALA A 555 -4.44 -5.75 13.62
CA ALA A 555 -5.76 -5.12 13.69
C ALA A 555 -5.97 -4.39 15.02
N THR A 556 -5.61 -4.99 16.16
CA THR A 556 -5.69 -4.35 17.48
C THR A 556 -4.93 -3.04 17.51
N ASN A 557 -3.67 -3.04 17.06
CA ASN A 557 -2.82 -1.84 17.06
C ASN A 557 -3.44 -0.70 16.22
N LEU A 558 -4.02 -1.00 15.05
CA LEU A 558 -4.67 0.03 14.22
C LEU A 558 -5.98 0.54 14.83
N ILE A 559 -6.76 -0.36 15.44
CA ILE A 559 -8.06 -0.06 16.03
C ILE A 559 -7.90 0.84 17.27
N GLU A 560 -6.87 0.61 18.07
CA GLU A 560 -6.53 1.48 19.21
C GLU A 560 -6.27 2.92 18.75
N LEU A 561 -5.46 3.10 17.69
CA LEU A 561 -5.13 4.42 17.16
C LEU A 561 -6.36 5.21 16.68
N ILE A 562 -7.33 4.55 16.01
CA ILE A 562 -8.55 5.24 15.59
C ILE A 562 -9.46 5.58 16.77
N TYR A 563 -9.57 4.71 17.77
CA TYR A 563 -10.38 5.03 18.95
C TYR A 563 -9.77 6.14 19.80
N GLU A 564 -8.45 6.20 19.96
CA GLU A 564 -7.78 7.34 20.59
C GLU A 564 -8.11 8.66 19.89
N LEU A 565 -8.12 8.66 18.55
CA LEU A 565 -8.46 9.82 17.74
C LEU A 565 -9.93 10.22 17.94
N LEU A 566 -10.85 9.26 17.86
CA LEU A 566 -12.28 9.54 17.98
C LEU A 566 -12.68 9.97 19.40
N VAL A 567 -12.00 9.45 20.44
CA VAL A 567 -12.19 9.90 21.82
C VAL A 567 -11.76 11.36 21.95
N LYS A 568 -10.56 11.72 21.47
CA LYS A 568 -10.10 13.13 21.45
C LYS A 568 -11.06 14.04 20.69
N TYR A 569 -11.58 13.59 19.56
CA TYR A 569 -12.57 14.34 18.78
C TYR A 569 -13.89 14.52 19.55
N LYS A 570 -14.37 13.48 20.25
CA LYS A 570 -15.57 13.54 21.10
C LYS A 570 -15.39 14.48 22.31
N GLU A 571 -14.20 14.52 22.91
CA GLU A 571 -13.87 15.46 23.98
C GLU A 571 -13.90 16.91 23.50
N GLN A 572 -13.43 17.17 22.27
CA GLN A 572 -13.48 18.49 21.64
C GLN A 572 -14.90 18.88 21.21
N HIS A 573 -15.72 17.90 20.87
CA HIS A 573 -17.11 18.11 20.44
C HIS A 573 -18.11 17.26 21.25
N PRO A 574 -18.37 17.61 22.53
CA PRO A 574 -19.16 16.78 23.44
C PRO A 574 -20.59 16.52 22.99
N ASN A 575 -21.17 17.38 22.15
CA ASN A 575 -22.54 17.26 21.67
C ASN A 575 -22.71 16.24 20.52
N ILE A 576 -21.61 15.81 19.88
CA ILE A 576 -21.66 14.93 18.71
C ILE A 576 -21.73 13.47 19.16
N SER A 577 -22.75 12.73 18.75
CA SER A 577 -22.78 11.28 18.91
C SER A 577 -22.01 10.60 17.76
N ILE A 578 -20.97 9.85 18.10
CA ILE A 578 -20.12 9.17 17.12
C ILE A 578 -20.50 7.69 17.07
N PHE A 579 -20.84 7.22 15.87
CA PHE A 579 -21.06 5.81 15.59
C PHE A 579 -19.93 5.23 14.75
N VAL A 580 -19.56 3.98 15.03
CA VAL A 580 -18.61 3.23 14.22
C VAL A 580 -19.34 2.08 13.54
N HIS A 581 -19.26 2.05 12.22
CA HIS A 581 -19.85 1.02 11.38
C HIS A 581 -18.88 -0.16 11.21
N PRO A 582 -19.35 -1.43 11.19
CA PRO A 582 -18.47 -2.56 10.91
C PRO A 582 -17.92 -2.55 9.48
N VAL A 583 -16.74 -3.11 9.29
CA VAL A 583 -16.16 -3.34 7.96
C VAL A 583 -17.03 -4.32 7.17
N ILE A 584 -17.18 -4.04 5.87
CA ILE A 584 -17.97 -4.85 4.94
C ILE A 584 -17.01 -5.55 3.97
N PRO A 585 -16.99 -6.90 3.90
CA PRO A 585 -16.13 -7.60 2.94
C PRO A 585 -16.63 -7.40 1.49
N ARG A 586 -15.74 -7.02 0.57
CA ARG A 586 -15.99 -6.99 -0.88
C ARG A 586 -16.14 -8.39 -1.47
N SER A 587 -15.55 -9.41 -0.85
CA SER A 587 -15.63 -10.79 -1.30
C SER A 587 -15.74 -11.77 -0.14
N PHE A 588 -16.36 -12.93 -0.39
CA PHE A 588 -16.45 -13.99 0.59
C PHE A 588 -15.08 -14.47 1.11
N ILE A 589 -14.05 -14.42 0.27
CA ILE A 589 -12.68 -14.82 0.64
C ILE A 589 -12.11 -13.90 1.73
N MET A 590 -12.46 -12.61 1.71
CA MET A 590 -11.99 -11.62 2.70
C MET A 590 -12.81 -11.62 4.00
N LYS A 591 -13.92 -12.35 4.04
CA LYS A 591 -14.84 -12.37 5.18
C LYS A 591 -14.15 -12.76 6.50
N PRO A 592 -13.33 -13.82 6.59
CA PRO A 592 -12.70 -14.19 7.86
C PRO A 592 -11.86 -13.05 8.45
N LEU A 593 -11.15 -12.30 7.60
CA LEU A 593 -10.33 -11.16 8.03
C LEU A 593 -11.21 -10.01 8.53
N CYS A 594 -12.29 -9.69 7.80
CA CYS A 594 -13.23 -8.64 8.19
C CYS A 594 -13.97 -9.00 9.49
N ASP A 595 -14.36 -10.27 9.68
CA ASP A 595 -15.02 -10.74 10.89
C ASP A 595 -14.09 -10.63 12.10
N THR A 596 -12.83 -11.05 11.97
CA THR A 596 -11.82 -10.86 13.02
C THR A 596 -11.62 -9.37 13.33
N PHE A 597 -11.51 -8.52 12.32
CA PHE A 597 -11.36 -7.09 12.51
C PHE A 597 -12.58 -6.47 13.23
N ASN A 598 -13.79 -6.82 12.81
CA ASN A 598 -15.04 -6.36 13.42
C ASN A 598 -15.21 -6.84 14.86
N ASN A 599 -14.75 -8.06 15.20
CA ASN A 599 -14.73 -8.56 16.56
C ASN A 599 -13.88 -7.65 17.47
N ILE A 600 -12.68 -7.32 17.01
CA ILE A 600 -11.74 -6.48 17.74
C ILE A 600 -12.29 -5.05 17.84
N LEU A 601 -12.81 -4.50 16.73
CA LEU A 601 -13.39 -3.16 16.68
C LEU A 601 -14.53 -3.01 17.69
N MET A 602 -15.44 -3.98 17.73
CA MET A 602 -16.53 -4.01 18.71
C MET A 602 -16.04 -4.13 20.15
N ALA A 603 -15.08 -5.03 20.41
CA ALA A 603 -14.58 -5.27 21.76
C ALA A 603 -13.81 -4.08 22.34
N SER A 604 -13.11 -3.33 21.47
CA SER A 604 -12.29 -2.18 21.87
C SER A 604 -13.04 -0.85 21.88
N CYS A 605 -14.32 -0.82 21.49
CA CYS A 605 -15.09 0.43 21.36
C CYS A 605 -15.30 1.12 22.72
N PRO A 606 -14.72 2.32 22.97
CA PRO A 606 -14.85 3.00 24.24
C PRO A 606 -16.17 3.77 24.32
N LYS A 607 -16.74 3.90 25.52
CA LYS A 607 -17.86 4.84 25.75
C LYS A 607 -17.33 6.28 25.71
N PRO A 608 -18.05 7.26 25.14
CA PRO A 608 -19.44 7.20 24.65
C PRO A 608 -19.59 6.91 23.14
N ILE A 609 -18.56 6.36 22.48
CA ILE A 609 -18.64 5.97 21.06
C ILE A 609 -19.48 4.70 20.95
N VAL A 610 -20.32 4.61 19.91
CA VAL A 610 -21.27 3.51 19.73
C VAL A 610 -20.91 2.67 18.51
N PHE A 611 -20.65 1.38 18.71
CA PHE A 611 -20.48 0.43 17.63
C PHE A 611 -21.81 -0.13 17.13
N LEU A 612 -22.05 -0.11 15.82
CA LEU A 612 -23.30 -0.60 15.21
C LEU A 612 -23.31 -2.13 15.07
N SER A 613 -23.40 -2.84 16.20
CA SER A 613 -23.18 -4.29 16.30
C SER A 613 -24.16 -5.18 15.50
N SER A 614 -25.42 -4.76 15.32
CA SER A 614 -26.45 -5.55 14.62
C SER A 614 -26.20 -5.73 13.11
N LEU A 615 -25.17 -5.10 12.56
CA LEU A 615 -24.77 -5.23 11.16
C LEU A 615 -23.84 -6.42 10.90
N LYS A 616 -23.29 -7.02 11.97
CA LYS A 616 -22.32 -8.12 11.88
C LYS A 616 -22.94 -9.45 11.47
N ASP A 617 -24.18 -9.71 11.91
CA ASP A 617 -24.90 -10.96 11.63
C ASP A 617 -25.46 -11.03 10.20
N LEU A 618 -25.46 -9.90 9.49
CA LEU A 618 -26.02 -9.78 8.14
C LEU A 618 -25.27 -10.61 7.09
N PHE A 619 -23.95 -10.69 7.24
CA PHE A 619 -23.07 -11.20 6.20
C PHE A 619 -22.80 -12.70 6.34
N ALA A 620 -23.62 -13.42 7.11
CA ALA A 620 -23.49 -14.86 7.36
C ALA A 620 -23.41 -15.70 6.07
N GLU A 621 -24.11 -15.32 4.98
CA GLU A 621 -24.29 -16.20 3.83
C GLU A 621 -23.89 -15.64 2.45
N ASN A 622 -23.78 -14.32 2.20
CA ASN A 622 -23.44 -13.77 0.87
C ASN A 622 -22.56 -12.50 0.94
N SER A 623 -21.70 -12.30 -0.08
CA SER A 623 -21.07 -10.99 -0.37
C SER A 623 -22.08 -10.04 -1.04
N LEU A 624 -21.89 -8.72 -0.91
CA LEU A 624 -22.70 -7.68 -1.57
C LEU A 624 -22.49 -7.68 -3.10
N ASN A 625 -23.03 -8.71 -3.76
CA ASN A 625 -22.86 -8.93 -5.19
C ASN A 625 -24.14 -8.67 -5.99
N SER A 626 -25.30 -8.57 -5.33
CA SER A 626 -26.57 -8.30 -5.99
C SER A 626 -27.28 -7.08 -5.39
N LEU A 627 -28.14 -6.45 -6.19
CA LEU A 627 -29.01 -5.35 -5.75
C LEU A 627 -29.86 -5.74 -4.52
N LYS A 628 -30.31 -7.01 -4.47
CA LYS A 628 -31.06 -7.58 -3.34
C LYS A 628 -30.23 -7.62 -2.05
N ASP A 629 -28.93 -7.88 -2.16
CA ASP A 629 -28.04 -7.87 -1.00
C ASP A 629 -27.85 -6.43 -0.47
N VAL A 630 -27.84 -5.44 -1.36
CA VAL A 630 -27.74 -4.02 -0.99
C VAL A 630 -29.02 -3.54 -0.29
N GLU A 631 -30.20 -3.86 -0.84
CA GLU A 631 -31.50 -3.56 -0.20
C GLU A 631 -31.61 -4.23 1.18
N LYS A 632 -31.20 -5.51 1.29
CA LYS A 632 -31.18 -6.24 2.55
C LYS A 632 -30.24 -5.58 3.57
N TYR A 633 -29.06 -5.15 3.12
CA TYR A 633 -28.09 -4.44 3.94
C TYR A 633 -28.63 -3.12 4.47
N GLN A 634 -29.19 -2.29 3.60
CA GLN A 634 -29.73 -1.00 4.01
C GLN A 634 -30.86 -1.15 5.01
N ARG A 635 -31.81 -2.08 4.80
CA ARG A 635 -32.88 -2.37 5.77
C ARG A 635 -32.32 -2.67 7.16
N ILE A 636 -31.24 -3.44 7.24
CA ILE A 636 -30.63 -3.81 8.53
C ILE A 636 -29.78 -2.69 9.09
N PHE A 637 -29.16 -1.87 8.25
CA PHE A 637 -28.53 -0.61 8.67
C PHE A 637 -29.55 0.33 9.33
N ARG A 638 -30.76 0.48 8.76
CA ARG A 638 -31.85 1.28 9.38
C ARG A 638 -32.18 0.78 10.78
N GLN A 639 -32.39 -0.53 10.92
CA GLN A 639 -32.70 -1.17 12.21
C GLN A 639 -31.56 -1.01 13.22
N ALA A 640 -30.31 -1.14 12.76
CA ALA A 640 -29.13 -0.97 13.58
C ALA A 640 -29.01 0.46 14.13
N PHE A 641 -29.17 1.46 13.27
CA PHE A 641 -29.14 2.86 13.66
C PHE A 641 -30.28 3.19 14.63
N GLN A 642 -31.50 2.75 14.33
CA GLN A 642 -32.68 2.90 15.19
C GLN A 642 -32.47 2.35 16.60
N LYS A 643 -31.91 1.14 16.72
CA LYS A 643 -31.68 0.47 18.01
C LYS A 643 -30.62 1.18 18.86
N ASN A 644 -29.68 1.88 18.23
CA ASN A 644 -28.52 2.48 18.89
C ASN A 644 -28.64 4.00 19.08
N LEU A 645 -29.73 4.61 18.61
CA LEU A 645 -30.05 5.99 18.98
C LEU A 645 -30.30 6.07 20.49
N PRO A 646 -29.70 7.05 21.20
CA PRO A 646 -30.04 7.28 22.59
C PRO A 646 -31.55 7.56 22.69
N ALA A 647 -32.21 6.99 23.69
CA ALA A 647 -33.60 7.32 23.99
C ALA A 647 -33.69 8.84 24.21
N GLN A 648 -34.43 9.52 23.34
CA GLN A 648 -34.64 10.97 23.40
C GLN A 648 -35.66 11.33 24.47
#